data_AF-A0A5M8P555-F1
#
_entry.id   AF-A0A5M8P555-F1
#
_cell.length_a   1.000
_cell.length_b   1.000
_cell.length_c   1.000
_cell.angle_alpha   90.00
_cell.angle_beta   90.00
_cell.angle_gamma   90.00
#
_symmetry.space_group_name_H-M   'P 1'
#
loop_
_entity.id
_entity.type
_entity.pdbx_description
1 polymer ?
#
loop_
_entity_poly.entity_id
_entity_poly.type
_entity_poly.pdbx_seq_one_letter_code
_entity_poly.pdbx_strand_id
1 'polypeptide(L)'
;MRKHLRHLCTIGFLLSVTGGVLNAQTIQTPTMGWSSWNTFRVNISEDLIKQTADAMVSKGLKEVGYNYVNIDDGYFGGRDASGNLQYNATKFPNGMKVVADYIHSQGLKAGLYSEAGNNTCGSIYDGDTYGVGSGLYGHEDADCDLFFTQWGYDFIKVDYCGGRNQGLNENAQYTKIANAIQKAGENVRLNVCRWSFPGTWVTALAGSWRIDEDIRNSFSGTYGVAALLERNLYLSAYASPGHYNDMDMMQLGRGMNVEEEKSHFGIWCIMSSPLLIGCDLRTIPQATLDIIKNTEVIAVNQDTLGLQAQLVAREGNRMVLAKPIVERQGKIRAVALFNAETTAKTIRVNFKDIQLSEKATVRDLWTHTDKGTFTGYYEVSVPAHGTAMLRIEGESSFDKTRFQGEDAFMNNFSAISSSNNFAKPQEVSAGWVSGGYKMTNLGKSATNWAEFRNVYSTSGGNYTLRVFYYSPENRTLRITVNGGSPVDMPNLNSGSIDIRDYADISIHLNQGNNVIRLMSNTTSTWAPDIDKIELIAEGSSLESDNFDKQFVSTFPVISSSDASNETWYNIQFKNGGHVIQDMGENTNILTKNLNEAELAQQWKVIHSPTPSGSFKYQIKNKSGRGLSRVSSSETSDGFYQTTATASAMLNFDIVATTNSTYSPAWELKRQGSSKNMNQYQYNYPTGQNLVNVRISEWTANDQNNPLAFIPVKTTTTAMDEIKAGDSSPVKISIQDKTLTVEKNTIARVDIYTITGQKVYGKTDAPFSFYLPALGYYLVAIQDNNHHVETKKIVLY
;
A
#
# COMPACT_ATOMS: atom_id res chain seq x y z
N MET A 1 -36.24 14.86 -44.43
CA MET A 1 -36.93 15.90 -43.62
C MET A 1 -35.86 16.81 -43.04
N ARG A 2 -35.63 17.98 -43.65
CA ARG A 2 -35.94 19.35 -43.14
C ARG A 2 -35.04 19.75 -41.94
N LYS A 3 -34.14 20.76 -42.04
CA LYS A 3 -34.38 22.23 -42.19
C LYS A 3 -35.15 22.80 -40.98
N HIS A 4 -34.88 23.94 -40.35
CA HIS A 4 -33.92 25.07 -40.48
C HIS A 4 -33.68 25.63 -39.02
N LEU A 5 -32.96 26.72 -38.68
CA LEU A 5 -32.34 27.87 -39.36
C LEU A 5 -31.12 28.40 -38.54
N ARG A 6 -30.47 29.49 -38.97
CA ARG A 6 -29.61 30.41 -38.17
C ARG A 6 -30.43 31.60 -37.67
N HIS A 7 -29.95 32.35 -36.67
CA HIS A 7 -30.12 33.81 -36.58
C HIS A 7 -28.87 34.47 -35.95
N LEU A 8 -28.53 35.68 -36.43
CA LEU A 8 -27.38 36.47 -35.99
C LEU A 8 -27.71 37.32 -34.76
N CYS A 9 -26.68 37.65 -33.98
CA CYS A 9 -26.54 39.01 -33.46
C CYS A 9 -25.04 39.36 -33.33
N THR A 10 -24.61 40.50 -33.88
CA THR A 10 -23.18 40.89 -33.94
C THR A 10 -23.03 42.39 -33.66
N ILE A 11 -22.77 42.73 -32.41
CA ILE A 11 -22.19 44.00 -31.93
C ILE A 11 -21.47 43.62 -30.62
N GLY A 12 -20.23 44.01 -30.32
CA GLY A 12 -19.30 44.87 -31.04
C GLY A 12 -18.48 45.70 -30.06
N PHE A 13 -17.37 45.14 -29.55
CA PHE A 13 -16.35 45.94 -28.85
C PHE A 13 -14.97 45.38 -29.16
N LEU A 14 -14.11 46.20 -29.78
CA LEU A 14 -12.71 45.85 -29.94
C LEU A 14 -11.99 46.03 -28.60
N LEU A 15 -11.35 44.98 -28.13
CA LEU A 15 -10.19 45.07 -27.28
C LEU A 15 -9.11 44.15 -27.85
N SER A 16 -8.07 44.76 -28.40
CA SER A 16 -6.92 44.09 -28.99
C SER A 16 -6.08 43.43 -27.90
N VAL A 17 -6.47 42.24 -27.47
CA VAL A 17 -5.57 41.32 -26.78
C VAL A 17 -4.87 40.51 -27.87
N THR A 18 -3.54 40.62 -27.93
CA THR A 18 -2.70 39.71 -28.70
C THR A 18 -2.87 38.31 -28.12
N GLY A 19 -3.79 37.54 -28.69
CA GLY A 19 -4.02 36.15 -28.33
C GLY A 19 -2.81 35.32 -28.70
N GLY A 20 -1.87 35.20 -27.76
CA GLY A 20 -0.94 34.08 -27.76
C GLY A 20 -1.79 32.82 -27.78
N VAL A 21 -1.62 32.00 -28.80
CA VAL A 21 -2.30 30.71 -28.89
C VAL A 21 -1.75 29.87 -27.74
N LEU A 22 -2.50 29.82 -26.64
CA LEU A 22 -2.35 28.79 -25.62
C LEU A 22 -2.65 27.47 -26.32
N ASN A 23 -1.62 26.86 -26.91
CA ASN A 23 -1.60 25.44 -27.13
C ASN A 23 -1.94 24.80 -25.79
N ALA A 24 -3.11 24.19 -25.70
CA ALA A 24 -3.47 23.37 -24.56
C ALA A 24 -2.49 22.19 -24.55
N GLN A 25 -1.40 22.35 -23.81
CA GLN A 25 -0.36 21.35 -23.69
C GLN A 25 -1.04 20.08 -23.16
N THR A 26 -1.14 19.07 -24.02
CA THR A 26 -1.80 17.81 -23.69
C THR A 26 -1.06 17.21 -22.50
N ILE A 27 -1.74 17.13 -21.35
CA ILE A 27 -1.19 16.56 -20.12
C ILE A 27 -0.69 15.15 -20.45
N GLN A 28 0.63 14.95 -20.42
CA GLN A 28 1.22 13.64 -20.63
C GLN A 28 1.05 12.84 -19.34
N THR A 29 0.32 11.73 -19.41
CA THR A 29 0.22 10.72 -18.35
C THR A 29 1.55 9.94 -18.21
N PRO A 30 1.72 9.02 -17.24
CA PRO A 30 2.90 8.17 -17.17
C PRO A 30 3.10 7.37 -18.47
N THR A 31 4.35 7.19 -18.91
CA THR A 31 4.64 6.45 -20.16
C THR A 31 4.14 5.01 -20.05
N MET A 32 3.38 4.54 -21.04
CA MET A 32 3.01 3.12 -21.18
C MET A 32 3.66 2.54 -22.43
N GLY A 33 4.37 1.42 -22.29
CA GLY A 33 5.06 0.79 -23.41
C GLY A 33 5.80 -0.49 -23.03
N TRP A 34 6.83 -0.81 -23.81
CA TRP A 34 7.75 -1.92 -23.60
C TRP A 34 9.19 -1.43 -23.73
N SER A 35 10.14 -2.07 -23.03
CA SER A 35 11.58 -1.83 -23.17
C SER A 35 12.37 -3.13 -23.22
N SER A 36 13.41 -3.18 -24.07
CA SER A 36 14.18 -4.41 -24.34
C SER A 36 15.07 -4.89 -23.18
N TRP A 37 15.51 -3.99 -22.29
CA TRP A 37 16.61 -4.25 -21.35
C TRP A 37 16.40 -5.48 -20.47
N ASN A 38 15.25 -5.56 -19.81
CA ASN A 38 14.98 -6.54 -18.75
C ASN A 38 15.22 -7.97 -19.23
N THR A 39 14.73 -8.33 -20.43
CA THR A 39 14.85 -9.69 -20.99
C THR A 39 16.05 -9.87 -21.91
N PHE A 40 16.38 -8.88 -22.75
CA PHE A 40 17.33 -9.08 -23.85
C PHE A 40 18.72 -8.49 -23.59
N ARG A 41 18.85 -7.54 -22.64
CA ARG A 41 20.09 -6.78 -22.42
C ARG A 41 20.56 -6.20 -23.76
N VAL A 42 21.84 -6.32 -24.09
CA VAL A 42 22.43 -5.90 -25.38
C VAL A 42 22.15 -6.84 -26.57
N ASN A 43 21.45 -7.98 -26.35
CA ASN A 43 21.18 -8.99 -27.38
C ASN A 43 19.89 -8.68 -28.16
N ILE A 44 19.88 -7.53 -28.81
CA ILE A 44 18.76 -7.00 -29.60
C ILE A 44 19.05 -7.00 -31.10
N SER A 45 18.00 -6.99 -31.93
CA SER A 45 18.08 -6.89 -33.39
C SER A 45 16.84 -6.24 -33.99
N GLU A 46 16.93 -5.78 -35.24
CA GLU A 46 15.83 -5.21 -36.01
C GLU A 46 14.60 -6.13 -36.01
N ASP A 47 14.78 -7.42 -36.32
CA ASP A 47 13.69 -8.41 -36.34
C ASP A 47 13.04 -8.59 -34.98
N LEU A 48 13.81 -8.59 -33.89
CA LEU A 48 13.27 -8.71 -32.53
C LEU A 48 12.38 -7.52 -32.20
N ILE A 49 12.83 -6.29 -32.48
CA ILE A 49 12.07 -5.08 -32.21
C ILE A 49 10.79 -5.05 -33.06
N LYS A 50 10.85 -5.40 -34.35
CA LYS A 50 9.68 -5.49 -35.23
C LYS A 50 8.66 -6.52 -34.75
N GLN A 51 9.10 -7.75 -34.45
CA GLN A 51 8.23 -8.80 -33.88
C GLN A 51 7.61 -8.38 -32.54
N THR A 52 8.30 -7.54 -31.76
CA THR A 52 7.80 -7.04 -30.47
C THR A 52 6.74 -5.95 -30.65
N ALA A 53 6.91 -5.05 -31.63
CA ALA A 53 5.88 -4.11 -32.05
C ALA A 53 4.62 -4.85 -32.57
N ASP A 54 4.80 -5.88 -33.39
CA ASP A 54 3.71 -6.74 -33.87
C ASP A 54 3.02 -7.47 -32.70
N ALA A 55 3.77 -7.92 -31.70
CA ALA A 55 3.22 -8.53 -30.48
C ALA A 55 2.43 -7.54 -29.63
N MET A 56 2.84 -6.27 -29.53
CA MET A 56 2.08 -5.22 -28.83
C MET A 56 0.71 -4.98 -29.47
N VAL A 57 0.64 -4.88 -30.79
CA VAL A 57 -0.64 -4.70 -31.50
C VAL A 57 -1.47 -5.98 -31.44
N SER A 58 -0.93 -7.12 -31.87
CA SER A 58 -1.69 -8.37 -31.98
C SER A 58 -2.21 -8.93 -30.65
N LYS A 59 -1.57 -8.60 -29.51
CA LYS A 59 -2.04 -8.99 -28.17
C LYS A 59 -3.00 -7.96 -27.56
N GLY A 60 -3.29 -6.86 -28.24
CA GLY A 60 -4.25 -5.86 -27.80
C GLY A 60 -3.72 -4.92 -26.72
N LEU A 61 -2.40 -4.66 -26.67
CA LEU A 61 -1.78 -3.78 -25.67
C LEU A 61 -1.89 -2.30 -26.06
N LYS A 62 -1.83 -2.00 -27.36
CA LYS A 62 -2.01 -0.64 -27.89
C LYS A 62 -3.39 -0.06 -27.53
N GLU A 63 -4.41 -0.89 -27.65
CA GLU A 63 -5.83 -0.59 -27.41
C GLU A 63 -6.13 -0.22 -25.95
N VAL A 64 -5.28 -0.66 -25.01
CA VAL A 64 -5.35 -0.31 -23.58
C VAL A 64 -4.30 0.73 -23.17
N GLY A 65 -3.57 1.32 -24.12
CA GLY A 65 -2.72 2.49 -23.90
C GLY A 65 -1.20 2.27 -23.99
N TYR A 66 -0.70 1.04 -24.18
CA TYR A 66 0.74 0.81 -24.37
C TYR A 66 1.17 1.26 -25.76
N ASN A 67 1.81 2.42 -25.84
CA ASN A 67 2.11 3.09 -27.10
C ASN A 67 3.60 3.12 -27.46
N TYR A 68 4.51 2.93 -26.51
CA TYR A 68 5.96 3.06 -26.76
C TYR A 68 6.66 1.70 -26.93
N VAL A 69 7.51 1.58 -27.96
CA VAL A 69 8.47 0.47 -28.15
C VAL A 69 9.87 1.05 -27.96
N ASN A 70 10.47 0.83 -26.79
CA ASN A 70 11.77 1.38 -26.44
C ASN A 70 12.89 0.38 -26.72
N ILE A 71 13.86 0.80 -27.53
CA ILE A 71 15.11 0.10 -27.79
C ILE A 71 16.12 0.58 -26.73
N ASP A 72 16.47 -0.30 -25.79
CA ASP A 72 17.48 -0.02 -24.76
C ASP A 72 18.91 -0.24 -25.33
N ASP A 73 19.94 -0.26 -24.47
CA ASP A 73 21.35 -0.38 -24.90
C ASP A 73 21.64 -1.61 -25.78
N GLY A 74 22.65 -1.51 -26.65
CA GLY A 74 23.12 -2.57 -27.54
C GLY A 74 22.90 -2.33 -29.04
N TYR A 75 22.38 -1.19 -29.48
CA TYR A 75 22.21 -0.88 -30.91
C TYR A 75 23.40 -0.16 -31.56
N PHE A 76 24.39 0.27 -30.77
CA PHE A 76 25.53 1.09 -31.21
C PHE A 76 26.51 0.32 -32.11
N GLY A 77 27.13 1.06 -33.04
CA GLY A 77 28.21 0.61 -33.93
C GLY A 77 29.54 1.34 -33.71
N GLY A 78 29.69 2.08 -32.61
CA GLY A 78 30.81 3.00 -32.38
C GLY A 78 30.62 4.35 -33.08
N ARG A 79 31.70 5.12 -33.23
CA ARG A 79 31.76 6.37 -34.03
C ARG A 79 32.70 6.21 -35.22
N ASP A 80 32.40 6.92 -36.30
CA ASP A 80 33.30 7.02 -37.45
C ASP A 80 34.51 7.95 -37.17
N ALA A 81 35.42 8.06 -38.15
CA ALA A 81 36.60 8.91 -38.04
C ALA A 81 36.32 10.43 -37.95
N SER A 82 35.08 10.85 -38.21
CA SER A 82 34.61 12.24 -38.04
C SER A 82 33.86 12.46 -36.71
N GLY A 83 33.67 11.40 -35.90
CA GLY A 83 32.93 11.43 -34.65
C GLY A 83 31.42 11.22 -34.79
N ASN A 84 30.91 10.87 -35.98
CA ASN A 84 29.49 10.60 -36.18
C ASN A 84 29.13 9.23 -35.60
N LEU A 85 28.07 9.18 -34.80
CA LEU A 85 27.57 7.94 -34.21
C LEU A 85 27.06 6.97 -35.28
N GLN A 86 27.45 5.70 -35.16
CA GLN A 86 27.03 4.62 -36.04
C GLN A 86 26.11 3.66 -35.28
N TYR A 87 25.22 2.97 -36.01
CA TYR A 87 24.46 1.83 -35.49
C TYR A 87 25.13 0.50 -35.87
N ASN A 88 24.78 -0.57 -35.17
CA ASN A 88 25.30 -1.89 -35.44
C ASN A 88 24.65 -2.48 -36.70
N ALA A 89 25.30 -2.36 -37.85
CA ALA A 89 24.76 -2.85 -39.13
C ALA A 89 24.55 -4.38 -39.21
N THR A 90 25.09 -5.16 -38.27
CA THR A 90 24.80 -6.61 -38.17
C THR A 90 23.50 -6.86 -37.41
N LYS A 91 23.24 -6.13 -36.33
CA LYS A 91 21.98 -6.21 -35.55
C LYS A 91 20.82 -5.48 -36.24
N PHE A 92 21.12 -4.42 -36.99
CA PHE A 92 20.16 -3.50 -37.63
C PHE A 92 20.54 -3.23 -39.11
N PRO A 93 20.43 -4.24 -40.00
CA PRO A 93 20.94 -4.16 -41.36
C PRO A 93 20.27 -3.10 -42.25
N ASN A 94 19.06 -2.66 -41.92
CA ASN A 94 18.37 -1.59 -42.66
C ASN A 94 18.44 -0.22 -41.94
N GLY A 95 19.14 -0.14 -40.81
CA GLY A 95 19.36 1.08 -40.05
C GLY A 95 18.20 1.53 -39.15
N MET A 96 18.51 2.34 -38.15
CA MET A 96 17.60 2.68 -37.04
C MET A 96 16.35 3.46 -37.48
N LYS A 97 16.40 4.21 -38.60
CA LYS A 97 15.23 4.89 -39.17
C LYS A 97 14.17 3.88 -39.65
N VAL A 98 14.58 2.79 -40.30
CA VAL A 98 13.66 1.76 -40.80
C VAL A 98 12.96 1.03 -39.64
N VAL A 99 13.60 0.97 -38.47
CA VAL A 99 12.97 0.46 -37.24
C VAL A 99 11.92 1.43 -36.70
N ALA A 100 12.24 2.72 -36.61
CA ALA A 100 11.29 3.76 -36.17
C ALA A 100 10.08 3.87 -37.12
N ASP A 101 10.33 3.96 -38.44
CA ASP A 101 9.29 3.97 -39.47
C ASP A 101 8.37 2.74 -39.37
N TYR A 102 8.91 1.56 -39.02
CA TYR A 102 8.11 0.36 -38.80
C TYR A 102 7.23 0.47 -37.55
N ILE A 103 7.78 0.90 -36.42
CA ILE A 103 7.04 1.11 -35.16
C ILE A 103 5.91 2.13 -35.38
N HIS A 104 6.19 3.23 -36.09
CA HIS A 104 5.20 4.24 -36.50
C HIS A 104 4.14 3.68 -37.45
N SER A 105 4.48 2.76 -38.35
CA SER A 105 3.52 2.10 -39.25
C SER A 105 2.52 1.22 -38.49
N GLN A 106 2.91 0.68 -37.35
CA GLN A 106 2.02 -0.01 -36.40
C GLN A 106 1.18 0.99 -35.57
N GLY A 107 1.38 2.30 -35.76
CA GLY A 107 0.78 3.39 -34.99
C GLY A 107 1.21 3.39 -33.53
N LEU A 108 2.43 2.89 -33.25
CA LEU A 108 3.12 3.00 -31.97
C LEU A 108 4.16 4.15 -32.06
N LYS A 109 4.83 4.44 -30.95
CA LYS A 109 5.92 5.41 -30.83
C LYS A 109 7.24 4.71 -30.59
N ALA A 110 8.31 5.20 -31.21
CA ALA A 110 9.65 4.62 -31.11
C ALA A 110 10.44 5.29 -29.97
N GLY A 111 11.03 4.51 -29.08
CA GLY A 111 11.93 5.01 -28.04
C GLY A 111 13.35 4.49 -28.19
N LEU A 112 14.32 5.27 -27.75
CA LEU A 112 15.74 4.97 -27.84
C LEU A 112 16.43 5.09 -26.48
N TYR A 113 17.66 4.61 -26.42
CA TYR A 113 18.57 4.74 -25.28
C TYR A 113 19.81 5.54 -25.68
N SER A 114 20.36 6.30 -24.74
CA SER A 114 21.76 6.73 -24.79
C SER A 114 22.32 6.93 -23.37
N GLU A 115 23.56 7.39 -23.26
CA GLU A 115 24.26 7.60 -22.00
C GLU A 115 24.78 9.04 -21.93
N ALA A 116 24.74 9.65 -20.74
CA ALA A 116 25.04 11.07 -20.55
C ALA A 116 26.54 11.42 -20.66
N GLY A 117 27.41 10.47 -20.31
CA GLY A 117 28.85 10.51 -20.51
C GLY A 117 29.28 9.98 -21.88
N ASN A 118 30.45 9.34 -21.91
CA ASN A 118 31.10 8.85 -23.14
C ASN A 118 30.91 7.36 -23.43
N ASN A 119 30.52 6.54 -22.45
CA ASN A 119 30.57 5.08 -22.53
C ASN A 119 29.26 4.48 -22.01
N THR A 120 28.58 3.69 -22.85
CA THR A 120 27.26 3.14 -22.50
C THR A 120 27.36 2.05 -21.42
N CYS A 121 26.26 1.80 -20.71
CA CYS A 121 26.23 0.83 -19.62
C CYS A 121 26.54 -0.60 -20.10
N GLY A 122 26.02 -0.99 -21.26
CA GLY A 122 26.28 -2.27 -21.91
C GLY A 122 27.75 -2.48 -22.26
N SER A 123 28.50 -1.42 -22.56
CA SER A 123 29.96 -1.53 -22.75
C SER A 123 30.73 -1.80 -21.47
N ILE A 124 30.23 -1.30 -20.33
CA ILE A 124 30.89 -1.39 -19.02
C ILE A 124 30.51 -2.68 -18.29
N TYR A 125 29.26 -3.14 -18.41
CA TYR A 125 28.70 -4.24 -17.61
C TYR A 125 28.32 -5.50 -18.40
N ASP A 126 28.05 -5.39 -19.71
CA ASP A 126 27.60 -6.51 -20.56
C ASP A 126 28.56 -6.83 -21.72
N GLY A 127 29.68 -6.11 -21.82
CA GLY A 127 30.77 -6.37 -22.77
C GLY A 127 30.53 -5.91 -24.22
N ASP A 128 29.52 -5.07 -24.48
CA ASP A 128 29.28 -4.55 -25.83
C ASP A 128 30.30 -3.45 -26.19
N THR A 129 31.38 -3.86 -26.85
CA THR A 129 32.52 -2.97 -27.19
C THR A 129 32.14 -1.80 -28.08
N TYR A 130 31.01 -1.87 -28.80
CA TYR A 130 30.53 -0.76 -29.62
C TYR A 130 29.90 0.39 -28.80
N GLY A 131 29.61 0.18 -27.51
CA GLY A 131 29.18 1.24 -26.59
C GLY A 131 30.31 2.14 -26.08
N VAL A 132 31.58 1.77 -26.31
CA VAL A 132 32.74 2.60 -25.94
C VAL A 132 32.85 3.82 -26.87
N GLY A 133 32.81 5.02 -26.30
CA GLY A 133 32.79 6.29 -27.04
C GLY A 133 31.43 6.66 -27.65
N SER A 134 30.39 5.86 -27.44
CA SER A 134 29.08 6.02 -28.08
C SER A 134 28.05 6.79 -27.24
N GLY A 135 28.42 7.25 -26.04
CA GLY A 135 27.60 8.16 -25.23
C GLY A 135 27.56 9.59 -25.78
N LEU A 136 26.64 10.41 -25.28
CA LEU A 136 26.32 11.76 -25.76
C LEU A 136 27.39 12.83 -25.47
N TYR A 137 28.32 12.58 -24.55
CA TYR A 137 29.23 13.61 -24.04
C TYR A 137 30.12 14.22 -25.13
N GLY A 138 29.89 15.51 -25.41
CA GLY A 138 30.57 16.26 -26.48
C GLY A 138 29.91 16.17 -27.86
N HIS A 139 28.85 15.35 -28.00
CA HIS A 139 28.12 15.09 -29.24
C HIS A 139 26.61 15.37 -29.11
N GLU A 140 26.18 16.00 -28.01
CA GLU A 140 24.76 16.07 -27.59
C GLU A 140 23.84 16.60 -28.69
N ASP A 141 24.19 17.74 -29.29
CA ASP A 141 23.41 18.36 -30.38
C ASP A 141 23.34 17.48 -31.64
N ALA A 142 24.45 16.85 -32.03
CA ALA A 142 24.56 16.09 -33.27
C ALA A 142 23.86 14.73 -33.17
N ASP A 143 24.03 14.04 -32.04
CA ASP A 143 23.36 12.76 -31.79
C ASP A 143 21.86 12.96 -31.56
N CYS A 144 21.42 14.04 -30.89
CA CYS A 144 19.99 14.34 -30.75
C CYS A 144 19.32 14.64 -32.11
N ASP A 145 19.98 15.39 -33.01
CA ASP A 145 19.48 15.59 -34.38
C ASP A 145 19.40 14.26 -35.15
N LEU A 146 20.43 13.41 -35.03
CA LEU A 146 20.43 12.07 -35.63
C LEU A 146 19.25 11.23 -35.12
N PHE A 147 19.00 11.20 -33.81
CA PHE A 147 17.95 10.39 -33.19
C PHE A 147 16.54 10.89 -33.53
N PHE A 148 16.29 12.20 -33.46
CA PHE A 148 14.93 12.75 -33.48
C PHE A 148 14.56 13.35 -34.84
N THR A 149 15.49 14.03 -35.53
CA THR A 149 15.25 14.59 -36.87
C THR A 149 15.45 13.54 -37.96
N GLN A 150 16.56 12.80 -37.92
CA GLN A 150 16.96 11.92 -39.04
C GLN A 150 16.38 10.50 -38.92
N TRP A 151 16.38 9.93 -37.71
CA TRP A 151 15.82 8.60 -37.45
C TRP A 151 14.36 8.61 -37.00
N GLY A 152 13.88 9.69 -36.35
CA GLY A 152 12.48 9.87 -36.01
C GLY A 152 12.01 9.21 -34.70
N TYR A 153 12.84 9.17 -33.66
CA TYR A 153 12.43 8.64 -32.34
C TYR A 153 11.60 9.65 -31.51
N ASP A 154 10.65 9.16 -30.71
CA ASP A 154 9.70 9.94 -29.89
C ASP A 154 10.07 10.00 -28.39
N PHE A 155 10.99 9.17 -27.94
CA PHE A 155 11.37 9.00 -26.54
C PHE A 155 12.85 8.69 -26.42
N ILE A 156 13.49 9.16 -25.34
CA ILE A 156 14.85 8.77 -24.99
C ILE A 156 15.00 8.49 -23.49
N LYS A 157 15.57 7.33 -23.16
CA LYS A 157 16.19 7.05 -21.84
C LYS A 157 17.65 7.48 -21.92
N VAL A 158 18.08 8.33 -21.00
CA VAL A 158 19.49 8.75 -20.89
C VAL A 158 20.06 8.24 -19.58
N ASP A 159 21.04 7.35 -19.67
CA ASP A 159 21.69 6.66 -18.55
C ASP A 159 22.96 7.39 -18.05
N TYR A 160 23.60 6.88 -16.99
CA TYR A 160 24.73 7.58 -16.34
C TYR A 160 26.01 6.77 -16.08
N CYS A 161 26.28 5.68 -16.80
CA CYS A 161 27.47 4.86 -16.59
C CYS A 161 28.80 5.55 -16.93
N GLY A 162 28.96 6.05 -18.15
CA GLY A 162 30.08 6.90 -18.54
C GLY A 162 30.12 8.20 -17.74
N GLY A 163 28.97 8.84 -17.50
CA GLY A 163 28.88 10.09 -16.74
C GLY A 163 29.40 9.95 -15.31
N ARG A 164 29.08 8.83 -14.64
CA ARG A 164 29.64 8.45 -13.34
C ARG A 164 31.15 8.19 -13.40
N ASN A 165 31.62 7.44 -14.40
CA ASN A 165 33.05 7.12 -14.56
C ASN A 165 33.90 8.36 -14.88
N GLN A 166 33.34 9.34 -15.59
CA GLN A 166 33.97 10.64 -15.87
C GLN A 166 33.85 11.65 -14.73
N GLY A 167 33.03 11.38 -13.69
CA GLY A 167 32.78 12.30 -12.59
C GLY A 167 32.03 13.58 -13.01
N LEU A 168 31.14 13.48 -14.01
CA LEU A 168 30.40 14.64 -14.52
C LEU A 168 29.42 15.19 -13.47
N ASN A 169 29.11 16.49 -13.57
CA ASN A 169 28.03 17.10 -12.81
C ASN A 169 26.68 16.73 -13.44
N GLU A 170 25.90 15.91 -12.73
CA GLU A 170 24.63 15.34 -13.21
C GLU A 170 23.67 16.43 -13.73
N ASN A 171 23.38 17.45 -12.91
CA ASN A 171 22.46 18.52 -13.28
C ASN A 171 22.92 19.28 -14.54
N ALA A 172 24.20 19.65 -14.61
CA ALA A 172 24.74 20.37 -15.76
C ALA A 172 24.67 19.53 -17.05
N GLN A 173 25.02 18.24 -16.98
CA GLN A 173 25.03 17.38 -18.17
C GLN A 173 23.62 17.01 -18.62
N TYR A 174 22.71 16.67 -17.70
CA TYR A 174 21.31 16.42 -18.05
C TYR A 174 20.60 17.69 -18.55
N THR A 175 20.94 18.88 -18.04
CA THR A 175 20.45 20.16 -18.59
C THR A 175 20.94 20.37 -20.03
N LYS A 176 22.21 20.11 -20.31
CA LYS A 176 22.78 20.21 -21.65
C LYS A 176 22.09 19.26 -22.64
N ILE A 177 21.85 18.02 -22.23
CA ILE A 177 21.15 17.00 -23.03
C ILE A 177 19.68 17.38 -23.23
N ALA A 178 18.97 17.84 -22.20
CA ALA A 178 17.58 18.30 -22.33
C ALA A 178 17.45 19.47 -23.32
N ASN A 179 18.40 20.40 -23.33
CA ASN A 179 18.44 21.50 -24.30
C ASN A 179 18.70 21.00 -25.74
N ALA A 180 19.59 20.02 -25.91
CA ALA A 180 19.85 19.39 -27.22
C ALA A 180 18.61 18.64 -27.76
N ILE A 181 17.90 17.93 -26.89
CA ILE A 181 16.61 17.28 -27.22
C ILE A 181 15.58 18.31 -27.67
N GLN A 182 15.37 19.39 -26.89
CA GLN A 182 14.42 20.45 -27.25
C GLN A 182 14.76 21.15 -28.57
N LYS A 183 16.05 21.29 -28.89
CA LYS A 183 16.54 21.86 -30.15
C LYS A 183 16.27 20.94 -31.35
N ALA A 184 16.33 19.62 -31.15
CA ALA A 184 16.14 18.61 -32.20
C ALA A 184 14.66 18.22 -32.42
N GLY A 185 13.79 18.30 -31.41
CA GLY A 185 12.38 17.97 -31.58
C GLY A 185 11.45 18.41 -30.44
N GLU A 186 10.33 19.05 -30.79
CA GLU A 186 9.39 19.67 -29.84
C GLU A 186 8.58 18.68 -28.98
N ASN A 187 8.57 17.38 -29.30
CA ASN A 187 7.67 16.38 -28.69
C ASN A 187 8.38 15.12 -28.14
N VAL A 188 9.71 15.14 -28.02
CA VAL A 188 10.49 14.01 -27.51
C VAL A 188 10.37 13.91 -25.99
N ARG A 189 10.01 12.73 -25.47
CA ARG A 189 9.92 12.51 -24.01
C ARG A 189 11.24 11.97 -23.44
N LEU A 190 11.83 12.73 -22.52
CA LEU A 190 13.04 12.35 -21.78
C LEU A 190 12.73 11.54 -20.51
N ASN A 191 13.45 10.43 -20.32
CA ASN A 191 13.63 9.73 -19.05
C ASN A 191 15.08 9.89 -18.57
N VAL A 192 15.27 10.34 -17.33
CA VAL A 192 16.58 10.49 -16.68
C VAL A 192 16.90 9.24 -15.85
N CYS A 193 17.89 8.48 -16.28
CA CYS A 193 18.29 7.22 -15.66
C CYS A 193 19.62 7.38 -14.91
N ARG A 194 19.54 7.88 -13.67
CA ARG A 194 20.67 7.97 -12.72
C ARG A 194 20.42 7.15 -11.44
N TRP A 195 19.60 6.10 -11.54
CA TRP A 195 19.46 5.05 -10.52
C TRP A 195 19.15 5.55 -9.08
N SER A 196 18.61 6.75 -8.95
CA SER A 196 18.40 7.46 -7.69
C SER A 196 17.72 8.80 -8.00
N PHE A 197 16.79 9.28 -7.18
CA PHE A 197 16.21 10.62 -7.33
C PHE A 197 17.32 11.69 -7.31
N PRO A 198 17.70 12.29 -8.45
CA PRO A 198 18.98 12.97 -8.55
C PRO A 198 18.93 14.41 -8.01
N GLY A 199 17.71 14.94 -7.90
CA GLY A 199 17.38 16.14 -7.15
C GLY A 199 16.19 16.87 -7.76
N THR A 200 15.61 17.81 -7.02
CA THR A 200 14.45 18.61 -7.44
C THR A 200 14.56 19.23 -8.83
N TRP A 201 15.78 19.57 -9.27
CA TRP A 201 16.07 20.10 -10.60
C TRP A 201 15.55 19.21 -11.75
N VAL A 202 15.48 17.89 -11.57
CA VAL A 202 15.03 16.96 -12.61
C VAL A 202 13.57 17.17 -13.01
N THR A 203 12.75 17.67 -12.08
CA THR A 203 11.31 17.93 -12.28
C THR A 203 11.03 19.00 -13.33
N ALA A 204 12.02 19.85 -13.64
CA ALA A 204 11.92 20.87 -14.69
C ALA A 204 12.50 20.43 -16.05
N LEU A 205 13.16 19.26 -16.13
CA LEU A 205 13.89 18.81 -17.32
C LEU A 205 13.28 17.59 -18.01
N ALA A 206 12.70 16.65 -17.24
CA ALA A 206 12.35 15.33 -17.74
C ALA A 206 10.89 14.96 -17.44
N GLY A 207 10.29 14.15 -18.32
CA GLY A 207 8.94 13.62 -18.14
C GLY A 207 8.88 12.39 -17.22
N SER A 208 10.05 11.85 -16.84
CA SER A 208 10.22 10.84 -15.80
C SER A 208 11.69 10.71 -15.37
N TRP A 209 11.96 10.18 -14.17
CA TRP A 209 13.31 9.96 -13.66
C TRP A 209 13.38 8.73 -12.77
N ARG A 210 14.41 7.89 -12.95
CA ARG A 210 14.66 6.69 -12.13
C ARG A 210 14.92 7.07 -10.68
N ILE A 211 14.17 6.47 -9.75
CA ILE A 211 14.27 6.75 -8.32
C ILE A 211 15.21 5.81 -7.55
N ASP A 212 15.57 4.66 -8.14
CA ASP A 212 16.48 3.65 -7.57
C ASP A 212 17.24 2.86 -8.65
N GLU A 213 18.15 1.99 -8.22
CA GLU A 213 18.91 1.01 -9.01
C GLU A 213 18.00 -0.01 -9.71
N ASP A 214 18.57 -0.79 -10.64
CA ASP A 214 17.80 -1.67 -11.53
C ASP A 214 16.95 -2.69 -10.74
N ILE A 215 15.64 -2.69 -11.02
CA ILE A 215 14.70 -3.60 -10.36
C ILE A 215 15.03 -5.05 -10.70
N ARG A 216 14.99 -5.90 -9.68
CA ARG A 216 15.16 -7.35 -9.81
C ARG A 216 13.81 -8.04 -9.97
N ASN A 217 13.82 -9.16 -10.68
CA ASN A 217 12.67 -10.05 -10.83
C ASN A 217 12.39 -10.81 -9.52
N SER A 218 11.96 -10.09 -8.50
CA SER A 218 11.56 -10.60 -7.19
C SER A 218 10.58 -9.64 -6.51
N PHE A 219 9.60 -10.19 -5.79
CA PHE A 219 8.68 -9.36 -5.00
C PHE A 219 9.39 -8.68 -3.81
N SER A 220 10.25 -9.45 -3.13
CA SER A 220 11.01 -9.03 -1.95
C SER A 220 12.51 -8.85 -2.24
N GLY A 221 13.24 -8.34 -1.26
CA GLY A 221 14.70 -8.09 -1.34
C GLY A 221 15.05 -6.66 -1.75
N THR A 222 16.34 -6.31 -1.66
CA THR A 222 16.84 -4.92 -1.76
C THR A 222 16.41 -4.14 -3.01
N TYR A 223 16.14 -4.83 -4.11
CA TYR A 223 15.70 -4.24 -5.38
C TYR A 223 14.44 -4.94 -5.92
N GLY A 224 13.65 -5.55 -5.03
CA GLY A 224 12.36 -6.13 -5.38
C GLY A 224 11.22 -5.11 -5.29
N VAL A 225 10.05 -5.50 -5.80
CA VAL A 225 8.80 -4.70 -5.84
C VAL A 225 8.54 -3.94 -4.53
N ALA A 226 8.59 -4.62 -3.39
CA ALA A 226 8.31 -4.03 -2.09
C ALA A 226 9.36 -2.99 -1.63
N ALA A 227 10.63 -3.15 -2.01
CA ALA A 227 11.69 -2.22 -1.62
C ALA A 227 11.68 -0.94 -2.47
N LEU A 228 11.33 -1.04 -3.76
CA LEU A 228 11.18 0.14 -4.62
C LEU A 228 9.93 0.95 -4.25
N LEU A 229 8.85 0.27 -3.83
CA LEU A 229 7.69 0.93 -3.21
C LEU A 229 8.11 1.80 -2.02
N GLU A 230 8.80 1.22 -1.03
CA GLU A 230 9.24 1.94 0.19
C GLU A 230 10.02 3.22 -0.15
N ARG A 231 10.98 3.13 -1.07
CA ARG A 231 11.83 4.27 -1.47
C ARG A 231 11.11 5.32 -2.31
N ASN A 232 9.95 4.98 -2.88
CA ASN A 232 9.15 5.93 -3.64
C ASN A 232 8.15 6.71 -2.78
N LEU A 233 7.80 6.26 -1.57
CA LEU A 233 6.70 6.83 -0.77
C LEU A 233 6.81 8.35 -0.56
N TYR A 234 7.97 8.79 -0.09
CA TYR A 234 8.29 10.20 0.19
C TYR A 234 8.56 11.05 -1.06
N LEU A 235 8.42 10.48 -2.26
CA LEU A 235 8.60 11.21 -3.53
C LEU A 235 7.28 11.78 -4.09
N SER A 236 6.17 11.64 -3.34
CA SER A 236 4.83 12.05 -3.78
C SER A 236 4.75 13.52 -4.22
N ALA A 237 5.54 14.39 -3.59
CA ALA A 237 5.62 15.83 -3.86
C ALA A 237 6.25 16.19 -5.21
N TYR A 238 7.02 15.29 -5.82
CA TYR A 238 7.74 15.51 -7.08
C TYR A 238 6.97 14.97 -8.30
N ALA A 239 5.98 14.11 -8.08
CA ALA A 239 5.05 13.67 -9.12
C ALA A 239 4.02 14.77 -9.44
N SER A 240 3.86 15.09 -10.72
CA SER A 240 2.90 16.08 -11.21
C SER A 240 2.48 15.78 -12.66
N PRO A 241 1.42 16.41 -13.19
CA PRO A 241 1.03 16.24 -14.59
C PRO A 241 2.22 16.39 -15.56
N GLY A 242 2.57 15.34 -16.29
CA GLY A 242 3.74 15.31 -17.20
C GLY A 242 5.05 14.79 -16.60
N HIS A 243 5.18 14.69 -15.28
CA HIS A 243 6.45 14.49 -14.58
C HIS A 243 6.34 13.42 -13.48
N TYR A 244 7.03 12.28 -13.64
CA TYR A 244 6.77 11.08 -12.84
C TYR A 244 8.03 10.43 -12.24
N ASN A 245 7.89 9.98 -11.00
CA ASN A 245 8.85 9.08 -10.37
C ASN A 245 8.84 7.73 -11.09
N ASP A 246 9.99 7.29 -11.59
CA ASP A 246 10.15 6.03 -12.28
C ASP A 246 10.76 4.97 -11.35
N MET A 247 9.90 4.02 -10.95
CA MET A 247 10.27 2.82 -10.19
C MET A 247 10.88 1.71 -11.08
N ASP A 248 11.30 2.03 -12.31
CA ASP A 248 11.94 1.14 -13.27
C ASP A 248 10.99 0.14 -13.99
N MET A 249 11.53 -0.50 -15.03
CA MET A 249 10.83 -1.37 -15.96
C MET A 249 10.22 -2.61 -15.29
N MET A 250 8.96 -2.89 -15.60
CA MET A 250 8.19 -3.96 -14.96
C MET A 250 8.77 -5.36 -15.24
N GLN A 251 8.76 -6.20 -14.20
CA GLN A 251 9.27 -7.58 -14.20
C GLN A 251 8.16 -8.63 -14.44
N LEU A 252 6.98 -8.17 -14.83
CA LEU A 252 5.78 -8.96 -15.13
C LEU A 252 6.04 -9.96 -16.28
N GLY A 253 5.60 -11.21 -16.14
CA GLY A 253 5.77 -12.28 -17.11
C GLY A 253 7.11 -13.00 -17.03
N ARG A 254 7.88 -12.80 -15.95
CA ARG A 254 9.27 -13.30 -15.83
C ARG A 254 9.50 -14.31 -14.69
N GLY A 255 8.46 -14.70 -13.95
CA GLY A 255 8.54 -15.81 -12.99
C GLY A 255 8.05 -15.53 -11.56
N MET A 256 7.56 -14.31 -11.28
CA MET A 256 6.73 -14.07 -10.10
C MET A 256 5.39 -14.78 -10.22
N ASN A 257 4.71 -15.03 -9.10
CA ASN A 257 3.37 -15.61 -9.14
C ASN A 257 2.28 -14.56 -9.46
N VAL A 258 1.08 -15.01 -9.83
CA VAL A 258 -0.02 -14.14 -10.28
C VAL A 258 -0.41 -13.05 -9.27
N GLU A 259 -0.34 -13.32 -7.96
CA GLU A 259 -0.66 -12.31 -6.94
C GLU A 259 0.48 -11.30 -6.76
N GLU A 260 1.74 -11.73 -6.86
CA GLU A 260 2.91 -10.84 -6.91
C GLU A 260 2.91 -9.96 -8.16
N GLU A 261 2.49 -10.50 -9.32
CA GLU A 261 2.34 -9.74 -10.56
C GLU A 261 1.20 -8.72 -10.48
N LYS A 262 0.04 -9.07 -9.90
CA LYS A 262 -1.02 -8.10 -9.59
C LYS A 262 -0.50 -6.99 -8.68
N SER A 263 0.23 -7.34 -7.62
CA SER A 263 0.79 -6.35 -6.71
C SER A 263 1.80 -5.44 -7.38
N HIS A 264 2.74 -5.97 -8.16
CA HIS A 264 3.69 -5.17 -8.95
C HIS A 264 2.93 -4.18 -9.85
N PHE A 265 1.99 -4.67 -10.66
CA PHE A 265 1.23 -3.82 -11.58
C PHE A 265 0.38 -2.76 -10.85
N GLY A 266 -0.35 -3.18 -9.81
CA GLY A 266 -1.19 -2.29 -9.00
C GLY A 266 -0.39 -1.21 -8.27
N ILE A 267 0.80 -1.54 -7.77
CA ILE A 267 1.69 -0.58 -7.10
C ILE A 267 2.27 0.44 -8.10
N TRP A 268 2.69 0.01 -9.30
CA TRP A 268 3.10 0.95 -10.35
C TRP A 268 1.95 1.87 -10.77
N CYS A 269 0.72 1.34 -10.80
CA CYS A 269 -0.47 2.11 -11.15
C CYS A 269 -0.88 3.12 -10.07
N ILE A 270 -0.95 2.72 -8.79
CA ILE A 270 -1.31 3.64 -7.70
C ILE A 270 -0.26 4.75 -7.54
N MET A 271 1.02 4.44 -7.77
CA MET A 271 2.12 5.40 -7.70
C MET A 271 2.33 6.26 -8.94
N SER A 272 1.58 6.06 -10.04
CA SER A 272 1.76 6.78 -11.30
C SER A 272 3.16 6.64 -11.92
N SER A 273 3.81 5.50 -11.72
CA SER A 273 5.10 5.19 -12.35
C SER A 273 4.90 4.79 -13.83
N PRO A 274 5.90 4.99 -14.71
CA PRO A 274 5.83 4.48 -16.08
C PRO A 274 5.57 2.96 -16.14
N LEU A 275 4.64 2.55 -17.00
CA LEU A 275 4.29 1.15 -17.25
C LEU A 275 5.09 0.63 -18.45
N LEU A 276 6.40 0.47 -18.28
CA LEU A 276 7.28 -0.12 -19.29
C LEU A 276 7.42 -1.63 -19.06
N ILE A 277 6.83 -2.45 -19.94
CA ILE A 277 6.88 -3.91 -19.87
C ILE A 277 8.31 -4.40 -20.23
N GLY A 278 8.86 -5.33 -19.46
CA GLY A 278 10.22 -5.85 -19.66
C GLY A 278 10.35 -7.32 -20.09
N CYS A 279 9.25 -8.05 -20.31
CA CYS A 279 9.27 -9.46 -20.74
C CYS A 279 9.29 -9.62 -22.27
N ASP A 280 9.53 -10.85 -22.76
CA ASP A 280 9.33 -11.20 -24.17
C ASP A 280 7.84 -11.25 -24.49
N LEU A 281 7.33 -10.21 -25.15
CA LEU A 281 5.92 -10.13 -25.53
C LEU A 281 5.50 -11.22 -26.51
N ARG A 282 6.41 -11.89 -27.23
CA ARG A 282 6.04 -12.97 -28.17
C ARG A 282 5.53 -14.20 -27.42
N THR A 283 6.07 -14.44 -26.22
CA THR A 283 5.79 -15.61 -25.37
C THR A 283 5.16 -15.26 -24.01
N ILE A 284 4.63 -14.03 -23.84
CA ILE A 284 4.01 -13.58 -22.59
C ILE A 284 2.87 -14.54 -22.13
N PRO A 285 2.83 -14.98 -20.86
CA PRO A 285 1.74 -15.79 -20.33
C PRO A 285 0.40 -15.05 -20.36
N GLN A 286 -0.71 -15.77 -20.60
CA GLN A 286 -2.04 -15.16 -20.65
C GLN A 286 -2.43 -14.49 -19.32
N ALA A 287 -2.12 -15.11 -18.18
CA ALA A 287 -2.40 -14.52 -16.86
C ALA A 287 -1.70 -13.16 -16.65
N THR A 288 -0.45 -13.03 -17.08
CA THR A 288 0.28 -11.76 -17.08
C THR A 288 -0.37 -10.77 -18.04
N LEU A 289 -0.75 -11.21 -19.24
CA LEU A 289 -1.42 -10.39 -20.25
C LEU A 289 -2.77 -9.84 -19.75
N ASP A 290 -3.52 -10.63 -19.00
CA ASP A 290 -4.81 -10.23 -18.40
C ASP A 290 -4.60 -9.17 -17.30
N ILE A 291 -3.54 -9.28 -16.48
CA ILE A 291 -3.16 -8.27 -15.48
C ILE A 291 -2.84 -6.93 -16.17
N ILE A 292 -1.90 -6.93 -17.12
CA ILE A 292 -1.47 -5.69 -17.78
C ILE A 292 -2.51 -5.11 -18.73
N LYS A 293 -3.58 -5.84 -19.07
CA LYS A 293 -4.72 -5.32 -19.84
C LYS A 293 -5.90 -4.85 -19.00
N ASN A 294 -5.79 -4.87 -17.66
CA ASN A 294 -6.83 -4.39 -16.78
C ASN A 294 -6.99 -2.86 -16.90
N THR A 295 -8.00 -2.44 -17.68
CA THR A 295 -8.27 -1.03 -18.00
C THR A 295 -8.68 -0.19 -16.78
N GLU A 296 -9.26 -0.78 -15.73
CA GLU A 296 -9.62 -0.06 -14.50
C GLU A 296 -8.38 0.24 -13.65
N VAL A 297 -7.43 -0.69 -13.58
CA VAL A 297 -6.14 -0.48 -12.90
C VAL A 297 -5.24 0.46 -13.71
N ILE A 298 -5.22 0.35 -15.04
CA ILE A 298 -4.57 1.32 -15.94
C ILE A 298 -5.13 2.73 -15.73
N ALA A 299 -6.45 2.89 -15.61
CA ALA A 299 -7.07 4.21 -15.41
C ALA A 299 -6.61 4.90 -14.12
N VAL A 300 -6.17 4.15 -13.09
CA VAL A 300 -5.54 4.72 -11.89
C VAL A 300 -4.14 5.26 -12.18
N ASN A 301 -3.38 4.64 -13.08
CA ASN A 301 -2.07 5.13 -13.53
C ASN A 301 -2.21 6.35 -14.46
N GLN A 302 -3.15 6.27 -15.39
CA GLN A 302 -3.38 7.24 -16.47
C GLN A 302 -4.32 8.39 -16.05
N ASP A 303 -4.55 8.58 -14.75
CA ASP A 303 -5.36 9.69 -14.24
C ASP A 303 -4.67 11.04 -14.52
N THR A 304 -5.42 11.97 -15.12
CA THR A 304 -4.88 13.26 -15.60
C THR A 304 -4.49 14.24 -14.50
N LEU A 305 -4.79 13.96 -13.22
CA LEU A 305 -4.25 14.77 -12.11
C LEU A 305 -2.74 14.55 -11.92
N GLY A 306 -2.18 13.48 -12.52
CA GLY A 306 -0.75 13.17 -12.49
C GLY A 306 -0.20 12.89 -11.09
N LEU A 307 -1.06 12.50 -10.16
CA LEU A 307 -0.72 12.35 -8.75
C LEU A 307 -0.17 10.97 -8.44
N GLN A 308 0.93 10.93 -7.68
CA GLN A 308 1.34 9.74 -6.94
C GLN A 308 0.46 9.58 -5.67
N ALA A 309 0.24 8.35 -5.22
CA ALA A 309 -0.42 8.07 -3.96
C ALA A 309 0.48 8.29 -2.74
N GLN A 310 -0.16 8.69 -1.63
CA GLN A 310 0.50 8.92 -0.35
C GLN A 310 0.20 7.76 0.61
N LEU A 311 1.09 7.55 1.57
CA LEU A 311 0.87 6.59 2.65
C LEU A 311 -0.21 7.12 3.59
N VAL A 312 -1.31 6.39 3.73
CA VAL A 312 -2.45 6.73 4.59
C VAL A 312 -2.33 6.05 5.96
N ALA A 313 -1.85 4.81 5.98
CA ALA A 313 -1.64 4.04 7.20
C ALA A 313 -0.63 2.89 6.97
N ARG A 314 0.09 2.47 8.02
CA ARG A 314 1.03 1.34 8.02
C ARG A 314 0.89 0.45 9.27
N GLU A 315 1.03 -0.87 9.10
CA GLU A 315 1.27 -1.83 10.21
C GLU A 315 2.32 -2.86 9.78
N GLY A 316 3.53 -2.80 10.35
CA GLY A 316 4.64 -3.61 9.85
C GLY A 316 4.79 -3.43 8.33
N ASN A 317 4.65 -4.54 7.59
CA ASN A 317 4.81 -4.58 6.13
C ASN A 317 3.46 -4.47 5.37
N ARG A 318 2.41 -3.94 6.03
CA ARG A 318 1.10 -3.66 5.41
C ARG A 318 0.91 -2.16 5.27
N MET A 319 0.37 -1.72 4.12
CA MET A 319 0.17 -0.32 3.81
C MET A 319 -1.21 -0.05 3.21
N VAL A 320 -1.77 1.11 3.54
CA VAL A 320 -2.88 1.73 2.82
C VAL A 320 -2.30 2.91 2.04
N LEU A 321 -2.44 2.87 0.72
CA LEU A 321 -1.99 3.93 -0.19
C LEU A 321 -3.21 4.55 -0.87
N ALA A 322 -3.30 5.87 -0.97
CA ALA A 322 -4.42 6.51 -1.66
C ALA A 322 -4.03 7.79 -2.40
N LYS A 323 -4.82 8.10 -3.44
CA LYS A 323 -4.83 9.41 -4.12
C LYS A 323 -6.25 9.79 -4.57
N PRO A 324 -6.58 11.10 -4.65
CA PRO A 324 -7.71 11.54 -5.46
C PRO A 324 -7.46 11.22 -6.94
N ILE A 325 -8.54 10.92 -7.63
CA ILE A 325 -8.60 10.68 -9.09
C ILE A 325 -9.82 11.41 -9.66
N VAL A 326 -9.82 11.69 -10.96
CA VAL A 326 -10.79 12.51 -11.71
C VAL A 326 -10.76 14.00 -11.31
N GLU A 327 -10.89 14.30 -10.02
CA GLU A 327 -10.88 15.65 -9.46
C GLU A 327 -10.13 15.66 -8.14
N ARG A 328 -9.16 16.58 -8.00
CA ARG A 328 -8.25 16.65 -6.84
C ARG A 328 -8.98 16.87 -5.50
N GLN A 329 -10.04 17.66 -5.51
CA GLN A 329 -10.92 17.91 -4.37
C GLN A 329 -12.21 17.06 -4.39
N GLY A 330 -12.39 16.21 -5.40
CA GLY A 330 -13.61 15.46 -5.63
C GLY A 330 -13.84 14.33 -4.62
N LYS A 331 -14.97 13.65 -4.78
CA LYS A 331 -15.46 12.56 -3.92
C LYS A 331 -14.88 11.17 -4.22
N ILE A 332 -13.91 11.04 -5.13
CA ILE A 332 -13.38 9.75 -5.60
C ILE A 332 -11.92 9.58 -5.18
N ARG A 333 -11.56 8.38 -4.71
CA ARG A 333 -10.19 7.97 -4.39
C ARG A 333 -9.86 6.66 -5.10
N ALA A 334 -8.65 6.57 -5.63
CA ALA A 334 -8.00 5.27 -5.84
C ALA A 334 -7.31 4.86 -4.54
N VAL A 335 -7.45 3.60 -4.14
CA VAL A 335 -6.84 3.04 -2.92
C VAL A 335 -6.20 1.69 -3.23
N ALA A 336 -4.98 1.49 -2.75
CA ALA A 336 -4.31 0.19 -2.72
C ALA A 336 -4.13 -0.29 -1.27
N LEU A 337 -4.58 -1.51 -0.98
CA LEU A 337 -4.37 -2.19 0.29
C LEU A 337 -3.28 -3.24 0.07
N PHE A 338 -2.04 -2.90 0.43
CA PHE A 338 -0.83 -3.66 0.11
C PHE A 338 -0.40 -4.54 1.28
N ASN A 339 -0.14 -5.82 1.01
CA ASN A 339 0.33 -6.79 1.99
C ASN A 339 1.68 -7.41 1.55
N ALA A 340 2.80 -6.90 2.04
CA ALA A 340 4.12 -7.53 1.83
C ALA A 340 4.44 -8.65 2.84
N GLU A 341 3.48 -9.10 3.66
CA GLU A 341 3.67 -10.28 4.51
C GLU A 341 3.44 -11.60 3.73
N THR A 342 4.09 -12.67 4.20
CA THR A 342 4.02 -14.02 3.65
C THR A 342 2.73 -14.78 4.01
N THR A 343 1.77 -14.12 4.66
CA THR A 343 0.45 -14.67 5.03
C THR A 343 -0.65 -13.70 4.62
N ALA A 344 -1.85 -14.20 4.32
CA ALA A 344 -2.99 -13.33 4.04
C ALA A 344 -3.39 -12.53 5.28
N LYS A 345 -3.74 -11.25 5.09
CA LYS A 345 -4.07 -10.31 6.18
C LYS A 345 -5.29 -9.48 5.83
N THR A 346 -6.16 -9.25 6.81
CA THR A 346 -7.22 -8.24 6.66
C THR A 346 -6.59 -6.86 6.75
N ILE A 347 -6.82 -6.02 5.74
CA ILE A 347 -6.40 -4.61 5.72
C ILE A 347 -7.66 -3.75 5.60
N ARG A 348 -7.70 -2.66 6.39
CA ARG A 348 -8.81 -1.71 6.47
C ARG A 348 -8.38 -0.36 5.92
N VAL A 349 -9.28 0.33 5.22
CA VAL A 349 -9.21 1.76 4.92
C VAL A 349 -10.42 2.46 5.54
N ASN A 350 -10.18 3.47 6.39
CA ASN A 350 -11.25 4.31 6.93
C ASN A 350 -11.48 5.49 5.97
N PHE A 351 -12.74 5.80 5.67
CA PHE A 351 -13.07 6.79 4.63
C PHE A 351 -12.62 8.21 5.01
N LYS A 352 -12.60 8.53 6.30
CA LYS A 352 -12.08 9.81 6.79
C LYS A 352 -10.59 10.01 6.55
N ASP A 353 -9.79 8.94 6.60
CA ASP A 353 -8.33 9.01 6.42
C ASP A 353 -7.97 9.31 4.95
N ILE A 354 -8.88 9.02 4.04
CA ILE A 354 -8.81 9.36 2.61
C ILE A 354 -9.73 10.56 2.24
N GLN A 355 -10.15 11.36 3.23
CA GLN A 355 -10.93 12.59 3.05
C GLN A 355 -12.28 12.40 2.33
N LEU A 356 -12.99 11.31 2.65
CA LEU A 356 -14.34 11.02 2.20
C LEU A 356 -15.33 10.97 3.38
N SER A 357 -16.59 11.28 3.09
CA SER A 357 -17.72 11.15 4.02
C SER A 357 -17.85 9.76 4.65
N GLU A 358 -18.57 9.69 5.77
CA GLU A 358 -18.77 8.43 6.50
C GLU A 358 -19.37 7.31 5.62
N LYS A 359 -20.22 7.63 4.64
CA LYS A 359 -20.69 6.66 3.65
C LYS A 359 -19.90 6.74 2.35
N ALA A 360 -19.53 5.58 1.82
CA ALA A 360 -18.90 5.46 0.50
C ALA A 360 -19.26 4.15 -0.20
N THR A 361 -19.30 4.18 -1.53
CA THR A 361 -19.36 3.01 -2.41
C THR A 361 -17.96 2.51 -2.73
N VAL A 362 -17.78 1.19 -2.80
CA VAL A 362 -16.48 0.56 -3.05
C VAL A 362 -16.58 -0.35 -4.28
N ARG A 363 -15.65 -0.17 -5.21
CA ARG A 363 -15.45 -1.04 -6.38
C ARG A 363 -14.05 -1.65 -6.35
N ASP A 364 -13.98 -2.94 -6.61
CA ASP A 364 -12.74 -3.72 -6.73
C ASP A 364 -12.33 -3.80 -8.21
N LEU A 365 -11.13 -3.30 -8.51
CA LEU A 365 -10.65 -3.11 -9.86
C LEU A 365 -10.06 -4.40 -10.46
N TRP A 366 -9.70 -5.39 -9.63
CA TRP A 366 -9.25 -6.71 -10.11
C TRP A 366 -10.42 -7.61 -10.50
N THR A 367 -11.52 -7.55 -9.73
CA THR A 367 -12.71 -8.36 -9.99
C THR A 367 -13.79 -7.61 -10.76
N HIS A 368 -13.54 -6.36 -11.17
CA HIS A 368 -14.49 -5.50 -11.89
C HIS A 368 -15.88 -5.44 -11.22
N THR A 369 -15.92 -5.54 -9.88
CA THR A 369 -17.12 -5.79 -9.09
C THR A 369 -17.35 -4.70 -8.07
N ASP A 370 -18.57 -4.15 -8.05
CA ASP A 370 -19.02 -3.25 -7.00
C ASP A 370 -19.32 -4.05 -5.73
N LYS A 371 -18.65 -3.73 -4.63
CA LYS A 371 -18.80 -4.40 -3.33
C LYS A 371 -19.97 -3.84 -2.49
N GLY A 372 -20.60 -2.77 -2.96
CA GLY A 372 -21.72 -2.11 -2.30
C GLY A 372 -21.34 -0.80 -1.59
N THR A 373 -22.24 -0.34 -0.72
CA THR A 373 -22.06 0.86 0.11
C THR A 373 -21.69 0.46 1.54
N PHE A 374 -20.71 1.13 2.11
CA PHE A 374 -20.21 0.91 3.47
C PHE A 374 -20.25 2.20 4.29
N THR A 375 -20.13 2.06 5.62
CA THR A 375 -20.13 3.18 6.57
C THR A 375 -18.88 3.12 7.44
N GLY A 376 -18.17 4.24 7.57
CA GLY A 376 -16.94 4.45 8.32
C GLY A 376 -15.67 3.93 7.62
N TYR A 377 -15.70 2.69 7.15
CA TYR A 377 -14.55 1.99 6.57
C TYR A 377 -14.94 0.88 5.59
N TYR A 378 -13.94 0.42 4.84
CA TYR A 378 -13.96 -0.85 4.11
C TYR A 378 -12.76 -1.69 4.53
N GLU A 379 -12.92 -3.01 4.62
CA GLU A 379 -11.83 -3.94 4.88
C GLU A 379 -11.99 -5.23 4.08
N VAL A 380 -10.87 -5.85 3.73
CA VAL A 380 -10.83 -7.09 2.95
C VAL A 380 -9.61 -7.92 3.31
N SER A 381 -9.71 -9.24 3.19
CA SER A 381 -8.55 -10.13 3.28
C SER A 381 -7.72 -9.99 2.00
N VAL A 382 -6.47 -9.52 2.16
CA VAL A 382 -5.48 -9.39 1.09
C VAL A 382 -4.54 -10.61 1.17
N PRO A 383 -4.32 -11.36 0.07
CA PRO A 383 -3.40 -12.50 0.04
C PRO A 383 -1.98 -12.16 0.49
N ALA A 384 -1.18 -13.19 0.78
CA ALA A 384 0.26 -13.03 0.95
C ALA A 384 0.88 -12.40 -0.31
N HIS A 385 1.73 -11.40 -0.15
CA HIS A 385 2.28 -10.58 -1.25
C HIS A 385 1.22 -9.94 -2.16
N GLY A 386 -0.04 -9.85 -1.71
CA GLY A 386 -1.18 -9.37 -2.49
C GLY A 386 -1.45 -7.86 -2.34
N THR A 387 -2.23 -7.32 -3.27
CA THR A 387 -2.71 -5.93 -3.24
C THR A 387 -4.17 -5.87 -3.66
N ALA A 388 -5.07 -5.37 -2.81
CA ALA A 388 -6.42 -5.03 -3.26
C ALA A 388 -6.40 -3.62 -3.90
N MET A 389 -6.78 -3.53 -5.18
CA MET A 389 -6.94 -2.26 -5.89
C MET A 389 -8.41 -1.84 -5.90
N LEU A 390 -8.70 -0.65 -5.37
CA LEU A 390 -10.06 -0.17 -5.14
C LEU A 390 -10.28 1.22 -5.72
N ARG A 391 -11.49 1.47 -6.25
CA ARG A 391 -12.06 2.81 -6.42
C ARG A 391 -13.11 3.01 -5.34
N ILE A 392 -12.95 4.05 -4.53
CA ILE A 392 -13.88 4.40 -3.45
C ILE A 392 -14.49 5.77 -3.74
N GLU A 393 -15.81 5.88 -3.66
CA GLU A 393 -16.55 7.11 -3.92
C GLU A 393 -17.50 7.43 -2.76
N GLY A 394 -17.24 8.55 -2.08
CA GLY A 394 -18.04 9.05 -0.97
C GLY A 394 -19.33 9.76 -1.43
N GLU A 395 -20.28 9.93 -0.51
CA GLU A 395 -21.39 10.88 -0.69
C GLU A 395 -20.85 12.32 -0.81
N SER A 396 -19.79 12.66 -0.07
CA SER A 396 -19.00 13.89 -0.21
C SER A 396 -17.51 13.68 0.13
N SER A 397 -16.71 14.71 -0.12
CA SER A 397 -15.32 14.86 0.35
C SER A 397 -15.21 16.02 1.34
N PHE A 398 -14.08 16.14 2.04
CA PHE A 398 -13.73 17.29 2.87
C PHE A 398 -12.25 17.67 2.72
N ASP A 399 -11.87 18.86 3.20
CA ASP A 399 -10.51 19.37 3.06
C ASP A 399 -9.47 18.47 3.76
N LYS A 400 -8.31 18.26 3.15
CA LYS A 400 -7.19 17.56 3.79
C LYS A 400 -6.60 18.46 4.87
N THR A 401 -6.70 18.05 6.14
CA THR A 401 -6.22 18.82 7.29
C THR A 401 -4.88 18.35 7.85
N ARG A 402 -4.38 17.17 7.45
CA ARG A 402 -3.12 16.57 7.95
C ARG A 402 -2.13 16.38 6.80
N PHE A 403 -0.88 16.79 6.94
CA PHE A 403 0.15 16.65 5.91
C PHE A 403 1.47 16.16 6.50
N GLN A 404 2.07 15.13 5.88
CA GLN A 404 3.29 14.50 6.36
C GLN A 404 4.55 15.27 5.96
N GLY A 405 5.54 15.35 6.85
CA GLY A 405 6.76 16.13 6.64
C GLY A 405 7.56 15.64 5.42
N GLU A 406 7.62 14.33 5.22
CA GLU A 406 8.23 13.67 4.07
C GLU A 406 7.45 13.86 2.75
N ASP A 407 6.16 14.21 2.82
CA ASP A 407 5.32 14.56 1.66
C ASP A 407 5.48 16.04 1.23
N ALA A 408 6.36 16.82 1.88
CA ALA A 408 6.64 18.20 1.48
C ALA A 408 7.64 18.27 0.31
N PHE A 409 7.43 19.21 -0.61
CA PHE A 409 8.43 19.50 -1.66
C PHE A 409 9.63 20.19 -1.02
N MET A 410 10.74 19.47 -0.85
CA MET A 410 11.97 19.95 -0.23
C MET A 410 12.93 20.49 -1.31
N ASN A 411 13.11 21.80 -1.40
CA ASN A 411 13.67 22.46 -2.59
C ASN A 411 15.08 21.99 -3.00
N ASN A 412 15.92 21.59 -2.05
CA ASN A 412 17.29 21.11 -2.31
C ASN A 412 17.44 19.59 -2.13
N PHE A 413 16.33 18.84 -2.02
CA PHE A 413 16.40 17.39 -1.82
C PHE A 413 16.97 16.66 -3.03
N SER A 414 17.79 15.65 -2.76
CA SER A 414 18.38 14.68 -3.69
C SER A 414 18.69 13.42 -2.89
N ALA A 415 18.36 12.24 -3.43
CA ALA A 415 18.65 10.95 -2.79
C ALA A 415 20.13 10.53 -2.95
N ILE A 416 20.88 11.20 -3.83
CA ILE A 416 22.31 10.93 -4.09
C ILE A 416 23.20 11.58 -3.04
N SER A 417 22.77 12.70 -2.44
CA SER A 417 23.60 13.45 -1.50
C SER A 417 23.67 12.76 -0.14
N SER A 418 24.84 12.19 0.17
CA SER A 418 25.18 11.74 1.53
C SER A 418 25.36 12.90 2.52
N SER A 419 25.34 14.16 2.05
CA SER A 419 25.49 15.33 2.92
C SER A 419 24.27 15.54 3.82
N ASN A 420 24.50 15.84 5.10
CA ASN A 420 23.45 16.25 6.04
C ASN A 420 23.18 17.76 5.97
N ASN A 421 23.30 18.35 4.77
CA ASN A 421 23.25 19.81 4.56
C ASN A 421 21.90 20.31 4.03
N PHE A 422 21.03 19.42 3.53
CA PHE A 422 19.74 19.77 2.94
C PHE A 422 18.60 18.92 3.49
N ALA A 423 17.39 19.48 3.39
CA ALA A 423 16.16 18.86 3.84
C ALA A 423 15.95 17.52 3.13
N LYS A 424 15.65 16.49 3.92
CA LYS A 424 15.42 15.13 3.42
C LYS A 424 14.48 14.35 4.33
N PRO A 425 13.78 13.33 3.80
CA PRO A 425 13.10 12.36 4.63
C PRO A 425 14.14 11.48 5.35
N GLN A 426 13.86 11.16 6.61
CA GLN A 426 14.66 10.25 7.43
C GLN A 426 13.74 9.19 8.02
N GLU A 427 14.04 7.92 7.76
CA GLU A 427 13.38 6.78 8.40
C GLU A 427 13.69 6.76 9.90
N VAL A 428 12.68 6.49 10.73
CA VAL A 428 12.85 6.40 12.18
C VAL A 428 12.22 5.11 12.71
N SER A 429 13.06 4.27 13.31
CA SER A 429 12.69 2.94 13.81
C SER A 429 11.88 2.93 15.12
N ALA A 430 11.33 4.07 15.54
CA ALA A 430 10.59 4.25 16.79
C ALA A 430 9.15 4.71 16.52
N GLY A 431 8.18 4.09 17.20
CA GLY A 431 6.73 4.27 16.98
C GLY A 431 6.12 5.61 17.46
N TRP A 432 6.83 6.71 17.24
CA TRP A 432 6.42 8.09 17.57
C TRP A 432 6.54 9.06 16.39
N VAL A 433 6.95 8.56 15.22
CA VAL A 433 6.99 9.28 13.94
C VAL A 433 5.86 8.74 13.08
N SER A 434 5.04 9.62 12.56
CA SER A 434 3.89 9.24 11.73
C SER A 434 4.36 8.85 10.33
N GLY A 435 3.74 7.84 9.71
CA GLY A 435 4.20 7.26 8.44
C GLY A 435 5.51 6.46 8.49
N GLY A 436 6.35 6.68 9.51
CA GLY A 436 7.69 6.07 9.68
C GLY A 436 8.85 6.96 9.24
N TYR A 437 8.56 8.15 8.69
CA TYR A 437 9.55 9.12 8.22
C TYR A 437 9.32 10.50 8.84
N LYS A 438 10.39 11.27 9.02
CA LYS A 438 10.32 12.70 9.35
C LYS A 438 11.16 13.51 8.39
N MET A 439 10.82 14.78 8.17
CA MET A 439 11.69 15.72 7.47
C MET A 439 12.76 16.24 8.42
N THR A 440 14.03 16.00 8.11
CA THR A 440 15.20 16.50 8.87
C THR A 440 16.05 17.46 8.04
N ASN A 441 17.01 18.15 8.66
CA ASN A 441 17.99 19.06 8.05
C ASN A 441 17.39 20.24 7.25
N LEU A 442 16.27 20.79 7.69
CA LEU A 442 15.69 22.02 7.12
C LEU A 442 16.43 23.27 7.64
N GLY A 443 16.78 24.22 6.78
CA GLY A 443 17.53 25.44 7.15
C GLY A 443 19.00 25.47 6.71
N LYS A 444 19.85 26.27 7.37
CA LYS A 444 21.28 26.53 7.02
C LYS A 444 21.56 26.99 5.57
N SER A 445 20.55 27.37 4.81
CA SER A 445 20.65 28.01 3.50
C SER A 445 19.34 28.71 3.17
N ALA A 446 19.41 29.83 2.45
CA ALA A 446 18.22 30.52 1.92
C ALA A 446 17.43 29.66 0.91
N THR A 447 18.06 28.66 0.28
CA THR A 447 17.43 27.75 -0.69
C THR A 447 16.92 26.45 -0.07
N ASN A 448 17.24 26.18 1.20
CA ASN A 448 16.87 24.92 1.86
C ASN A 448 15.57 25.07 2.67
N TRP A 449 14.47 25.23 1.94
CA TRP A 449 13.10 25.31 2.43
C TRP A 449 12.26 24.13 1.93
N ALA A 450 11.10 23.90 2.54
CA ALA A 450 10.14 22.87 2.15
C ALA A 450 8.73 23.43 1.99
N GLU A 451 7.92 22.86 1.10
CA GLU A 451 6.57 23.34 0.78
C GLU A 451 5.51 22.25 0.81
N PHE A 452 4.44 22.51 1.57
CA PHE A 452 3.15 21.88 1.37
C PHE A 452 2.41 22.63 0.27
N ARG A 453 2.40 22.04 -0.93
CA ARG A 453 1.74 22.59 -2.12
C ARG A 453 0.32 22.04 -2.25
N ASN A 454 -0.62 22.86 -2.71
CA ASN A 454 -2.04 22.50 -2.87
C ASN A 454 -2.74 22.24 -1.52
N VAL A 455 -2.42 23.05 -0.51
CA VAL A 455 -3.17 23.08 0.76
C VAL A 455 -4.52 23.73 0.48
N TYR A 456 -5.53 22.91 0.22
CA TYR A 456 -6.85 23.40 -0.18
C TYR A 456 -7.72 23.75 1.05
N SER A 457 -8.39 24.90 0.99
CA SER A 457 -9.40 25.31 1.96
C SER A 457 -10.68 25.70 1.22
N THR A 458 -11.78 25.01 1.53
CA THR A 458 -13.11 25.28 0.97
C THR A 458 -13.65 26.64 1.40
N SER A 459 -13.34 27.08 2.62
CA SER A 459 -13.88 28.30 3.23
C SER A 459 -12.90 29.49 3.23
N GLY A 460 -11.59 29.22 3.18
CA GLY A 460 -10.56 30.19 3.59
C GLY A 460 -10.67 30.56 5.07
N GLY A 461 -9.99 31.63 5.48
CA GLY A 461 -10.05 32.16 6.83
C GLY A 461 -8.87 31.76 7.72
N ASN A 462 -9.04 31.92 9.03
CA ASN A 462 -7.98 31.65 9.99
C ASN A 462 -7.95 30.17 10.39
N TYR A 463 -6.74 29.65 10.51
CA TYR A 463 -6.46 28.30 10.99
C TYR A 463 -5.38 28.36 12.05
N THR A 464 -5.48 27.54 13.09
CA THR A 464 -4.31 27.13 13.85
C THR A 464 -3.56 26.08 13.03
N LEU A 465 -2.32 26.41 12.65
CA LEU A 465 -1.35 25.45 12.14
C LEU A 465 -0.63 24.83 13.34
N ARG A 466 -0.89 23.55 13.57
CA ARG A 466 -0.12 22.73 14.52
C ARG A 466 1.05 22.09 13.78
N VAL A 467 2.25 22.24 14.32
CA VAL A 467 3.47 21.61 13.79
C VAL A 467 3.97 20.60 14.82
N PHE A 468 4.08 19.34 14.42
CA PHE A 468 4.69 18.28 15.22
C PHE A 468 6.17 18.18 14.87
N TYR A 469 7.04 18.22 15.88
CA TYR A 469 8.46 18.46 15.67
C TYR A 469 9.38 17.71 16.65
N TYR A 470 10.65 17.60 16.30
CA TYR A 470 11.74 17.13 17.17
C TYR A 470 12.86 18.16 17.18
N SER A 471 13.35 18.52 18.37
CA SER A 471 14.51 19.40 18.52
C SER A 471 15.17 19.21 19.89
N PRO A 472 16.47 18.88 19.98
CA PRO A 472 17.19 18.75 21.25
C PRO A 472 17.60 20.11 21.86
N GLU A 473 17.36 21.21 21.15
CA GLU A 473 17.76 22.57 21.50
C GLU A 473 16.69 23.58 21.03
N ASN A 474 16.71 24.82 21.51
CA ASN A 474 15.79 25.87 21.04
C ASN A 474 16.07 26.22 19.58
N ARG A 475 15.19 25.82 18.68
CA ARG A 475 15.21 26.22 17.26
C ARG A 475 14.03 27.14 16.93
N THR A 476 14.11 27.80 15.78
CA THR A 476 13.02 28.63 15.25
C THR A 476 12.59 28.08 13.90
N LEU A 477 11.30 27.82 13.74
CA LEU A 477 10.69 27.51 12.45
C LEU A 477 10.05 28.78 11.89
N ARG A 478 10.42 29.17 10.67
CA ARG A 478 9.77 30.26 9.94
C ARG A 478 8.77 29.69 8.95
N ILE A 479 7.56 30.23 8.97
CA ILE A 479 6.45 29.87 8.10
C ILE A 479 6.10 31.06 7.20
N THR A 480 5.84 30.79 5.93
CA THR A 480 5.17 31.74 5.02
C THR A 480 4.00 31.05 4.36
N VAL A 481 2.87 31.75 4.23
CA VAL A 481 1.68 31.25 3.51
C VAL A 481 1.48 32.11 2.27
N ASN A 482 1.34 31.47 1.11
CA ASN A 482 1.13 32.11 -0.18
C ASN A 482 2.16 33.20 -0.55
N GLY A 483 3.39 33.08 -0.03
CA GLY A 483 4.45 34.09 -0.20
C GLY A 483 4.22 35.39 0.59
N GLY A 484 3.24 35.43 1.48
CA GLY A 484 2.98 36.56 2.38
C GLY A 484 4.04 36.72 3.48
N SER A 485 3.80 37.69 4.37
CA SER A 485 4.71 38.01 5.49
C SER A 485 5.06 36.76 6.32
N PRO A 486 6.36 36.54 6.63
CA PRO A 486 6.77 35.40 7.44
C PRO A 486 6.31 35.55 8.89
N VAL A 487 6.00 34.42 9.52
CA VAL A 487 5.75 34.31 10.96
C VAL A 487 6.69 33.26 11.54
N ASP A 488 7.30 33.57 12.68
CA ASP A 488 8.29 32.71 13.35
C ASP A 488 7.67 32.00 14.55
N MET A 489 7.95 30.70 14.68
CA MET A 489 7.73 29.89 15.89
C MET A 489 9.07 29.73 16.61
N PRO A 490 9.41 30.60 17.59
CA PRO A 490 10.67 30.52 18.33
C PRO A 490 10.61 29.46 19.44
N ASN A 491 11.79 29.11 19.97
CA ASN A 491 11.96 28.24 21.15
C ASN A 491 11.37 26.83 21.02
N LEU A 492 11.30 26.28 19.81
CA LEU A 492 10.90 24.90 19.58
C LEU A 492 12.00 23.96 20.08
N ASN A 493 11.74 23.25 21.18
CA ASN A 493 12.65 22.36 21.87
C ASN A 493 11.88 21.24 22.58
N SER A 494 11.93 20.03 22.03
CA SER A 494 11.30 18.83 22.58
C SER A 494 12.23 18.05 23.53
N GLY A 495 13.44 18.57 23.80
CA GLY A 495 14.44 17.98 24.69
C GLY A 495 15.25 16.82 24.08
N SER A 496 14.83 16.25 22.95
CA SER A 496 15.57 15.23 22.22
C SER A 496 15.17 15.17 20.74
N ILE A 497 16.04 14.61 19.90
CA ILE A 497 15.76 14.29 18.50
C ILE A 497 14.77 13.12 18.33
N ASP A 498 14.53 12.36 19.41
CA ASP A 498 13.66 11.18 19.48
C ASP A 498 12.34 11.43 20.24
N ILE A 499 12.17 12.61 20.84
CA ILE A 499 10.95 13.02 21.56
C ILE A 499 10.15 13.96 20.65
N ARG A 500 8.93 13.55 20.29
CA ARG A 500 7.98 14.39 19.55
C ARG A 500 7.33 15.39 20.50
N ASP A 501 7.31 16.65 20.12
CA ASP A 501 6.48 17.70 20.73
C ASP A 501 5.65 18.38 19.63
N TYR A 502 4.75 19.29 20.00
CA TYR A 502 4.00 20.11 19.04
C TYR A 502 3.94 21.57 19.48
N ALA A 503 3.79 22.45 18.49
CA ALA A 503 3.53 23.87 18.74
C ALA A 503 2.48 24.39 17.75
N ASP A 504 1.72 25.39 18.21
CA ASP A 504 0.58 25.95 17.49
C ASP A 504 0.87 27.40 17.08
N ILE A 505 0.47 27.78 15.86
CA ILE A 505 0.52 29.17 15.40
C ILE A 505 -0.68 29.50 14.51
N SER A 506 -1.23 30.72 14.64
CA SER A 506 -2.30 31.17 13.76
C SER A 506 -1.77 31.55 12.38
N ILE A 507 -2.42 31.03 11.34
CA ILE A 507 -2.18 31.37 9.93
C ILE A 507 -3.51 31.75 9.26
N HIS A 508 -3.43 32.42 8.10
CA HIS A 508 -4.58 32.72 7.27
C HIS A 508 -4.46 31.97 5.94
N LEU A 509 -5.51 31.23 5.56
CA LEU A 509 -5.62 30.56 4.26
C LEU A 509 -6.60 31.32 3.38
N ASN A 510 -6.23 31.51 2.12
CA ASN A 510 -7.18 31.93 1.08
C ASN A 510 -8.15 30.78 0.80
N GLN A 511 -9.37 31.12 0.34
CA GLN A 511 -10.24 30.13 -0.27
C GLN A 511 -9.57 29.55 -1.52
N GLY A 512 -9.63 28.22 -1.69
CA GLY A 512 -8.96 27.51 -2.77
C GLY A 512 -7.60 26.93 -2.36
N ASN A 513 -6.68 26.82 -3.33
CA ASN A 513 -5.33 26.26 -3.10
C ASN A 513 -4.39 27.28 -2.44
N ASN A 514 -3.67 26.82 -1.43
CA ASN A 514 -2.62 27.56 -0.73
C ASN A 514 -1.28 26.83 -0.83
N VAL A 515 -0.20 27.56 -0.53
CA VAL A 515 1.14 27.01 -0.32
C VAL A 515 1.62 27.42 1.07
N ILE A 516 1.93 26.43 1.92
CA ILE A 516 2.58 26.66 3.22
C ILE A 516 4.05 26.26 3.06
N ARG A 517 4.96 27.23 3.19
CA ARG A 517 6.41 27.02 3.12
C ARG A 517 7.03 27.09 4.51
N LEU A 518 7.81 26.07 4.85
CA LEU A 518 8.63 25.95 6.05
C LEU A 518 10.10 26.26 5.73
N MET A 519 10.77 27.01 6.60
CA MET A 519 12.19 27.34 6.48
C MET A 519 12.81 27.66 7.85
N SER A 520 14.13 27.83 7.90
CA SER A 520 14.77 28.47 9.04
C SER A 520 14.63 29.99 8.97
N ASN A 521 14.57 30.67 10.11
CA ASN A 521 14.50 32.13 10.17
C ASN A 521 15.82 32.83 9.80
N THR A 522 16.93 32.09 9.72
CA THR A 522 18.24 32.56 9.25
C THR A 522 18.89 31.58 8.27
N THR A 523 19.94 32.02 7.59
CA THR A 523 20.75 31.16 6.70
C THR A 523 21.84 30.37 7.42
N SER A 524 22.02 30.52 8.74
CA SER A 524 23.06 29.84 9.52
C SER A 524 22.54 28.83 10.55
N THR A 525 21.25 28.89 10.89
CA THR A 525 20.60 27.99 11.86
C THR A 525 19.78 26.90 11.19
N TRP A 526 19.66 25.75 11.86
CA TRP A 526 18.69 24.72 11.54
C TRP A 526 17.30 25.09 12.07
N ALA A 527 16.26 24.65 11.35
CA ALA A 527 14.91 24.50 11.88
C ALA A 527 14.82 23.19 12.70
N PRO A 528 13.75 22.94 13.49
CA PRO A 528 13.50 21.62 14.04
C PRO A 528 13.21 20.59 12.93
N ASP A 529 13.37 19.30 13.24
CA ASP A 529 12.85 18.24 12.37
C ASP A 529 11.33 18.22 12.46
N ILE A 530 10.63 17.94 11.35
CA ILE A 530 9.17 17.98 11.26
C ILE A 530 8.62 16.57 11.03
N ASP A 531 7.72 16.12 11.90
CA ASP A 531 6.90 14.92 11.72
C ASP A 531 5.81 15.23 10.69
N LYS A 532 4.88 16.13 11.06
CA LYS A 532 3.70 16.49 10.27
C LYS A 532 3.20 17.89 10.62
N ILE A 533 2.30 18.42 9.80
CA ILE A 533 1.47 19.57 10.14
C ILE A 533 -0.01 19.20 10.16
N GLU A 534 -0.78 19.85 11.04
CA GLU A 534 -2.23 19.78 11.08
C GLU A 534 -2.85 21.18 11.00
N LEU A 535 -3.99 21.28 10.30
CA LEU A 535 -4.77 22.50 10.11
C LEU A 535 -6.08 22.41 10.90
N ILE A 536 -6.23 23.29 11.87
CA ILE A 536 -7.42 23.39 12.73
C ILE A 536 -8.14 24.69 12.35
N ALA A 537 -9.34 24.61 11.79
CA ALA A 537 -10.13 25.81 11.51
C ALA A 537 -10.48 26.54 12.83
N GLU A 538 -10.48 27.87 12.83
CA GLU A 538 -10.81 28.66 14.02
C GLU A 538 -12.16 28.22 14.64
N GLY A 539 -12.18 27.98 15.96
CA GLY A 539 -13.34 27.46 16.69
C GLY A 539 -13.58 25.95 16.58
N SER A 540 -12.76 25.20 15.84
CA SER A 540 -12.83 23.73 15.75
C SER A 540 -11.88 23.04 16.72
N SER A 541 -12.20 21.80 17.12
CA SER A 541 -11.29 20.93 17.88
C SER A 541 -10.59 19.93 16.95
N LEU A 542 -9.31 19.64 17.20
CA LEU A 542 -8.64 18.48 16.58
C LEU A 542 -9.30 17.17 17.02
N GLU A 543 -9.47 16.24 16.07
CA GLU A 543 -9.58 14.82 16.42
C GLU A 543 -8.26 14.34 17.04
N SER A 544 -8.32 13.31 17.90
CA SER A 544 -7.11 12.69 18.45
C SER A 544 -6.15 12.23 17.36
N ASP A 545 -4.85 12.28 17.66
CA ASP A 545 -3.81 11.81 16.76
C ASP A 545 -3.89 10.28 16.61
N ASN A 546 -4.58 9.86 15.55
CA ASN A 546 -4.83 8.47 15.22
C ASN A 546 -4.08 8.02 13.97
N PHE A 547 -3.24 8.87 13.36
CA PHE A 547 -2.43 8.48 12.20
C PHE A 547 -1.47 7.33 12.58
N ASP A 548 -0.95 7.38 13.81
CA ASP A 548 -0.04 6.39 14.38
C ASP A 548 -0.75 5.12 14.88
N LYS A 549 -2.10 5.05 14.81
CA LYS A 549 -2.92 4.05 15.53
C LYS A 549 -4.13 3.50 14.77
N GLN A 550 -4.18 3.57 13.44
CA GLN A 550 -5.33 3.07 12.66
C GLN A 550 -5.22 1.67 12.07
N PHE A 551 -4.25 0.91 12.57
CA PHE A 551 -4.49 -0.49 12.81
C PHE A 551 -4.82 -0.66 14.29
N VAL A 552 -6.11 -0.85 14.57
CA VAL A 552 -6.52 -1.55 15.77
C VAL A 552 -6.13 -3.01 15.62
N SER A 553 -4.85 -3.29 15.84
CA SER A 553 -4.20 -4.61 16.05
C SER A 553 -4.77 -5.39 17.24
N THR A 554 -5.86 -4.88 17.79
CA THR A 554 -6.58 -5.33 18.97
C THR A 554 -8.08 -5.48 18.72
N PHE A 555 -8.59 -5.12 17.53
CA PHE A 555 -9.97 -5.48 17.20
C PHE A 555 -10.07 -7.01 17.17
N PRO A 556 -11.07 -7.62 17.84
CA PRO A 556 -11.16 -9.08 17.91
C PRO A 556 -11.29 -9.67 16.51
N VAL A 557 -10.41 -10.62 16.18
CA VAL A 557 -10.42 -11.34 14.91
C VAL A 557 -11.75 -12.07 14.78
N ILE A 558 -12.46 -11.78 13.69
CA ILE A 558 -13.74 -12.40 13.38
C ILE A 558 -13.49 -13.81 12.87
N SER A 559 -13.86 -14.78 13.69
CA SER A 559 -13.85 -16.19 13.33
C SER A 559 -14.96 -16.50 12.32
N SER A 560 -14.73 -17.51 11.50
CA SER A 560 -15.74 -17.99 10.56
C SER A 560 -16.88 -18.72 11.28
N SER A 561 -18.06 -18.72 10.67
CA SER A 561 -19.24 -19.44 11.17
C SER A 561 -19.13 -20.95 11.00
N ASP A 562 -18.30 -21.42 10.07
CA ASP A 562 -18.05 -22.83 9.73
C ASP A 562 -16.85 -23.46 10.47
N ALA A 563 -16.21 -22.71 11.38
CA ALA A 563 -15.00 -23.09 12.13
C ALA A 563 -13.73 -23.36 11.29
N SER A 564 -13.70 -22.98 10.00
CA SER A 564 -12.49 -23.02 9.17
C SER A 564 -11.37 -22.07 9.64
N ASN A 565 -11.71 -20.96 10.29
CA ASN A 565 -10.77 -20.03 10.90
C ASN A 565 -11.30 -19.58 12.27
N GLU A 566 -10.71 -20.09 13.35
CA GLU A 566 -11.11 -19.76 14.72
C GLU A 566 -10.00 -19.03 15.47
N THR A 567 -10.35 -17.88 16.05
CA THR A 567 -9.53 -17.20 17.07
C THR A 567 -10.29 -17.18 18.38
N TRP A 568 -9.70 -17.78 19.40
CA TRP A 568 -10.28 -17.92 20.73
C TRP A 568 -9.70 -16.88 21.69
N TYR A 569 -10.54 -16.34 22.56
CA TYR A 569 -10.25 -15.23 23.46
C TYR A 569 -10.72 -15.52 24.89
N ASN A 570 -9.93 -15.11 25.88
CA ASN A 570 -10.42 -14.83 27.21
C ASN A 570 -10.84 -13.35 27.27
N ILE A 571 -12.13 -13.09 27.43
CA ILE A 571 -12.69 -11.73 27.43
C ILE A 571 -12.64 -11.18 28.86
N GLN A 572 -11.75 -10.23 29.11
CA GLN A 572 -11.38 -9.71 30.44
C GLN A 572 -11.88 -8.28 30.65
N PHE A 573 -12.38 -7.94 31.84
CA PHE A 573 -12.57 -6.55 32.26
C PHE A 573 -11.25 -5.93 32.74
N LYS A 574 -10.87 -4.75 32.21
CA LYS A 574 -9.57 -4.10 32.47
C LYS A 574 -9.34 -3.75 33.94
N ASN A 575 -10.37 -3.28 34.64
CA ASN A 575 -10.37 -3.07 36.08
C ASN A 575 -10.82 -4.37 36.78
N GLY A 576 -10.03 -4.83 37.76
CA GLY A 576 -10.18 -6.14 38.42
C GLY A 576 -9.51 -7.32 37.68
N GLY A 577 -9.37 -7.27 36.35
CA GLY A 577 -8.61 -8.29 35.60
C GLY A 577 -9.30 -9.66 35.50
N HIS A 578 -10.60 -9.74 35.77
CA HIS A 578 -11.37 -10.98 35.71
C HIS A 578 -11.98 -11.19 34.32
N VAL A 579 -12.18 -12.46 33.93
CA VAL A 579 -12.73 -12.85 32.62
C VAL A 579 -14.16 -13.35 32.75
N ILE A 580 -14.95 -13.22 31.69
CA ILE A 580 -16.29 -13.81 31.65
C ILE A 580 -16.19 -15.33 31.45
N GLN A 581 -16.95 -16.08 32.25
CA GLN A 581 -17.01 -17.53 32.18
C GLN A 581 -18.46 -18.00 31.96
N ASP A 582 -18.61 -18.95 31.04
CA ASP A 582 -19.85 -19.71 30.87
C ASP A 582 -20.08 -20.64 32.07
N MET A 583 -21.27 -20.62 32.62
CA MET A 583 -21.67 -21.45 33.76
C MET A 583 -22.59 -22.63 33.35
N GLY A 584 -22.94 -22.75 32.08
CA GLY A 584 -23.85 -23.78 31.53
C GLY A 584 -25.09 -23.20 30.84
N GLU A 585 -25.80 -24.04 30.08
CA GLU A 585 -26.99 -23.65 29.31
C GLU A 585 -28.06 -22.96 30.18
N ASN A 586 -28.53 -21.78 29.77
CA ASN A 586 -29.48 -20.94 30.48
C ASN A 586 -29.06 -20.59 31.93
N THR A 587 -27.75 -20.39 32.15
CA THR A 587 -27.21 -19.92 33.43
C THR A 587 -26.50 -18.57 33.28
N ASN A 588 -26.61 -17.72 34.31
CA ASN A 588 -25.99 -16.40 34.33
C ASN A 588 -24.46 -16.49 34.18
N ILE A 589 -23.91 -15.65 33.31
CA ILE A 589 -22.47 -15.50 33.09
C ILE A 589 -21.86 -14.79 34.30
N LEU A 590 -20.72 -15.31 34.76
CA LEU A 590 -19.99 -14.79 35.91
C LEU A 590 -18.59 -14.31 35.52
N THR A 591 -18.07 -13.30 36.22
CA THR A 591 -16.64 -13.02 36.26
C THR A 591 -15.89 -14.10 37.03
N LYS A 592 -14.70 -14.47 36.55
CA LYS A 592 -13.82 -15.47 37.17
C LYS A 592 -12.36 -15.06 37.04
N ASN A 593 -11.49 -15.64 37.87
CA ASN A 593 -10.05 -15.56 37.65
C ASN A 593 -9.69 -16.26 36.34
N LEU A 594 -8.78 -15.67 35.57
CA LEU A 594 -8.28 -16.26 34.34
C LEU A 594 -7.63 -17.62 34.64
N ASN A 595 -8.09 -18.65 33.93
CA ASN A 595 -7.47 -19.95 33.81
C ASN A 595 -7.37 -20.27 32.32
N GLU A 596 -6.16 -20.16 31.75
CA GLU A 596 -5.94 -20.34 30.30
C GLU A 596 -6.40 -21.72 29.80
N ALA A 597 -6.47 -22.74 30.67
CA ALA A 597 -6.94 -24.09 30.34
C ALA A 597 -8.48 -24.27 30.40
N GLU A 598 -9.22 -23.31 30.97
CA GLU A 598 -10.67 -23.43 31.18
C GLU A 598 -11.44 -23.11 29.88
N LEU A 599 -11.98 -24.14 29.22
CA LEU A 599 -12.74 -24.01 27.97
C LEU A 599 -13.99 -23.13 28.14
N ALA A 600 -14.57 -23.07 29.35
CA ALA A 600 -15.71 -22.20 29.66
C ALA A 600 -15.35 -20.71 29.67
N GLN A 601 -14.06 -20.35 29.70
CA GLN A 601 -13.56 -18.97 29.60
C GLN A 601 -13.10 -18.61 28.17
N GLN A 602 -13.21 -19.52 27.20
CA GLN A 602 -12.71 -19.35 25.84
C GLN A 602 -13.85 -19.05 24.87
N TRP A 603 -13.82 -17.85 24.29
CA TRP A 603 -14.87 -17.27 23.44
C TRP A 603 -14.31 -16.84 22.09
N LYS A 604 -15.09 -17.00 21.02
CA LYS A 604 -14.80 -16.45 19.69
C LYS A 604 -15.84 -15.41 19.31
N VAL A 605 -15.40 -14.41 18.55
CA VAL A 605 -16.29 -13.46 17.88
C VAL A 605 -16.58 -13.99 16.49
N ILE A 606 -17.85 -13.99 16.08
CA ILE A 606 -18.27 -14.37 14.72
C ILE A 606 -19.14 -13.27 14.10
N HIS A 607 -19.21 -13.22 12.78
CA HIS A 607 -20.14 -12.33 12.08
C HIS A 607 -21.60 -12.79 12.27
N SER A 608 -22.52 -11.85 12.42
CA SER A 608 -23.96 -12.16 12.47
C SER A 608 -24.54 -12.28 11.06
N PRO A 609 -25.28 -13.35 10.72
CA PRO A 609 -25.79 -13.57 9.37
C PRO A 609 -27.04 -12.75 9.01
N THR A 610 -27.42 -11.73 9.79
CA THR A 610 -28.67 -10.96 9.60
C THR A 610 -28.46 -9.60 8.91
N PRO A 611 -29.37 -9.13 8.03
CA PRO A 611 -29.06 -8.02 7.10
C PRO A 611 -29.11 -6.59 7.69
N SER A 612 -29.53 -6.42 8.95
CA SER A 612 -29.60 -5.09 9.59
C SER A 612 -28.24 -4.66 10.11
N GLY A 613 -27.45 -3.98 9.27
CA GLY A 613 -26.03 -3.65 9.50
C GLY A 613 -25.66 -2.75 10.68
N SER A 614 -26.54 -2.58 11.67
CA SER A 614 -26.32 -1.82 12.91
C SER A 614 -25.88 -2.67 14.10
N PHE A 615 -25.87 -4.01 14.00
CA PHE A 615 -25.31 -4.92 15.02
C PHE A 615 -24.69 -6.14 14.33
N LYS A 616 -23.35 -6.20 14.28
CA LYS A 616 -22.63 -7.02 13.29
C LYS A 616 -22.07 -8.35 13.81
N TYR A 617 -22.04 -8.59 15.12
CA TYR A 617 -21.28 -9.69 15.72
C TYR A 617 -22.06 -10.52 16.73
N GLN A 618 -21.68 -11.79 16.89
CA GLN A 618 -22.07 -12.62 18.03
C GLN A 618 -20.81 -13.14 18.75
N ILE A 619 -20.95 -13.45 20.04
CA ILE A 619 -19.89 -14.10 20.83
C ILE A 619 -20.35 -15.50 21.21
N LYS A 620 -19.52 -16.51 20.95
CA LYS A 620 -19.78 -17.92 21.24
C LYS A 620 -18.60 -18.57 21.97
N ASN A 621 -18.86 -19.48 22.88
CA ASN A 621 -17.81 -20.26 23.56
C ASN A 621 -17.50 -21.60 22.86
N LYS A 622 -16.49 -22.32 23.36
CA LYS A 622 -16.08 -23.64 22.84
C LYS A 622 -17.13 -24.75 22.97
N SER A 623 -18.18 -24.58 23.79
CA SER A 623 -19.32 -25.49 23.80
C SER A 623 -20.42 -25.11 22.79
N GLY A 624 -20.18 -24.12 21.92
CA GLY A 624 -21.13 -23.66 20.91
C GLY A 624 -22.23 -22.74 21.41
N ARG A 625 -22.29 -22.44 22.72
CA ARG A 625 -23.28 -21.53 23.31
C ARG A 625 -22.89 -20.07 23.08
N GLY A 626 -23.88 -19.23 22.80
CA GLY A 626 -23.75 -17.78 22.64
C GLY A 626 -24.44 -17.00 23.76
N LEU A 627 -24.21 -15.68 23.81
CA LEU A 627 -24.82 -14.80 24.81
C LEU A 627 -26.32 -14.59 24.53
N SER A 628 -27.17 -14.69 25.56
CA SER A 628 -28.58 -14.30 25.53
C SER A 628 -28.95 -13.46 26.76
N ARG A 629 -30.08 -12.72 26.68
CA ARG A 629 -30.53 -11.79 27.73
C ARG A 629 -31.54 -12.46 28.66
N VAL A 630 -31.38 -12.22 29.96
CA VAL A 630 -32.39 -12.51 30.99
C VAL A 630 -32.92 -11.19 31.54
N SER A 631 -34.17 -10.86 31.22
CA SER A 631 -34.88 -9.79 31.93
C SER A 631 -35.18 -10.25 33.36
N SER A 632 -34.65 -9.53 34.35
CA SER A 632 -34.89 -9.80 35.78
C SER A 632 -35.72 -8.67 36.40
N SER A 633 -36.35 -8.92 37.55
CA SER A 633 -36.96 -7.86 38.36
C SER A 633 -35.94 -7.07 39.18
N GLU A 634 -34.69 -7.54 39.25
CA GLU A 634 -33.61 -6.94 40.05
C GLU A 634 -32.98 -5.71 39.35
N THR A 635 -33.06 -5.64 38.02
CA THR A 635 -32.56 -4.51 37.23
C THR A 635 -33.47 -4.20 36.04
N SER A 636 -33.61 -2.93 35.66
CA SER A 636 -34.39 -2.51 34.48
C SER A 636 -33.92 -3.13 33.17
N ASP A 637 -32.64 -3.49 33.10
CA ASP A 637 -31.98 -3.91 31.86
C ASP A 637 -31.53 -5.38 31.86
N GLY A 638 -31.63 -6.11 32.97
CA GLY A 638 -31.37 -7.55 33.02
C GLY A 638 -29.90 -7.98 33.10
N PHE A 639 -29.67 -9.27 32.86
CA PHE A 639 -28.40 -9.98 32.93
C PHE A 639 -28.11 -10.77 31.64
N TYR A 640 -26.87 -11.25 31.48
CA TYR A 640 -26.51 -12.19 30.41
C TYR A 640 -26.38 -13.63 30.91
N GLN A 641 -26.92 -14.56 30.12
CA GLN A 641 -26.76 -16.01 30.25
C GLN A 641 -26.20 -16.60 28.95
N THR A 642 -25.77 -17.86 28.95
CA THR A 642 -25.45 -18.57 27.70
C THR A 642 -26.62 -19.40 27.18
N THR A 643 -26.72 -19.57 25.87
CA THR A 643 -27.66 -20.53 25.25
C THR A 643 -27.11 -21.14 23.97
N ALA A 644 -27.46 -22.40 23.69
CA ALA A 644 -27.27 -23.08 22.42
C ALA A 644 -28.32 -22.70 21.36
N THR A 645 -29.42 -22.04 21.76
CA THR A 645 -30.53 -21.69 20.88
C THR A 645 -30.17 -20.50 19.99
N ALA A 646 -29.87 -20.76 18.71
CA ALA A 646 -29.37 -19.75 17.78
C ALA A 646 -30.27 -18.50 17.64
N SER A 647 -31.60 -18.65 17.71
CA SER A 647 -32.57 -17.55 17.65
C SER A 647 -32.66 -16.69 18.92
N ALA A 648 -32.10 -17.16 20.04
CA ALA A 648 -32.04 -16.43 21.31
C ALA A 648 -30.67 -15.76 21.53
N MET A 649 -29.69 -16.01 20.65
CA MET A 649 -28.36 -15.38 20.71
C MET A 649 -28.44 -13.90 20.31
N LEU A 650 -27.85 -13.04 21.11
CA LEU A 650 -27.80 -11.60 20.88
C LEU A 650 -26.76 -11.23 19.82
N ASN A 651 -27.09 -10.20 19.05
CA ASN A 651 -26.17 -9.50 18.18
C ASN A 651 -25.64 -8.23 18.88
N PHE A 652 -24.35 -7.96 18.68
CA PHE A 652 -23.62 -6.85 19.28
C PHE A 652 -22.85 -6.05 18.22
N ASP A 653 -22.63 -4.78 18.51
CA ASP A 653 -21.51 -4.02 17.98
C ASP A 653 -20.37 -4.08 18.99
N ILE A 654 -19.15 -4.24 18.48
CA ILE A 654 -17.90 -4.14 19.24
C ILE A 654 -17.37 -2.74 18.98
N VAL A 655 -17.56 -1.84 19.94
CA VAL A 655 -17.15 -0.43 19.82
C VAL A 655 -15.87 -0.19 20.62
N ALA A 656 -14.99 0.69 20.13
CA ALA A 656 -13.83 1.12 20.90
C ALA A 656 -14.31 1.94 22.11
N THR A 657 -13.67 1.76 23.26
CA THR A 657 -13.98 2.56 24.45
C THR A 657 -13.65 4.04 24.25
N THR A 658 -14.41 4.93 24.87
CA THR A 658 -14.08 6.36 24.95
C THR A 658 -13.09 6.68 26.08
N ASN A 659 -12.72 5.71 26.93
CA ASN A 659 -11.75 5.91 28.00
C ASN A 659 -10.31 5.73 27.50
N SER A 660 -9.59 6.84 27.36
CA SER A 660 -8.19 6.88 26.94
C SER A 660 -7.24 6.10 27.86
N THR A 661 -7.54 5.98 29.16
CA THR A 661 -6.69 5.27 30.15
C THR A 661 -6.54 3.78 29.86
N TYR A 662 -7.55 3.14 29.27
CA TYR A 662 -7.56 1.70 29.03
C TYR A 662 -7.42 1.31 27.56
N SER A 663 -7.25 2.29 26.66
CA SER A 663 -7.08 2.05 25.24
C SER A 663 -5.75 1.31 24.93
N PRO A 664 -5.75 0.26 24.09
CA PRO A 664 -6.91 -0.32 23.40
C PRO A 664 -7.77 -1.22 24.29
N ALA A 665 -9.09 -1.00 24.21
CA ALA A 665 -10.14 -1.81 24.83
C ALA A 665 -11.51 -1.56 24.16
N TRP A 666 -12.46 -2.45 24.44
CA TRP A 666 -13.69 -2.61 23.68
C TRP A 666 -14.92 -2.69 24.57
N GLU A 667 -16.07 -2.31 24.03
CA GLU A 667 -17.36 -2.41 24.71
C GLU A 667 -18.36 -3.13 23.79
N LEU A 668 -19.25 -3.94 24.40
CA LEU A 668 -20.29 -4.67 23.66
C LEU A 668 -21.62 -3.94 23.79
N LYS A 669 -22.06 -3.33 22.70
CA LYS A 669 -23.36 -2.66 22.60
C LYS A 669 -24.36 -3.62 21.97
N ARG A 670 -25.51 -3.86 22.60
CA ARG A 670 -26.58 -4.73 22.04
C ARG A 670 -27.66 -3.94 21.30
N GLN A 671 -28.39 -4.63 20.43
CA GLN A 671 -29.55 -4.07 19.75
C GLN A 671 -30.62 -3.58 20.74
N GLY A 672 -31.16 -2.38 20.50
CA GLY A 672 -32.17 -1.76 21.36
C GLY A 672 -31.65 -1.33 22.74
N SER A 673 -30.35 -1.01 22.86
CA SER A 673 -29.75 -0.46 24.08
C SER A 673 -28.93 0.78 23.78
N SER A 674 -29.03 1.80 24.64
CA SER A 674 -28.06 2.89 24.74
C SER A 674 -26.86 2.52 25.62
N LYS A 675 -26.93 1.37 26.31
CA LYS A 675 -25.98 0.87 27.30
C LYS A 675 -25.19 -0.33 26.78
N ASN A 676 -23.96 -0.46 27.26
CA ASN A 676 -23.00 -1.52 26.93
C ASN A 676 -22.93 -2.59 28.04
N MET A 677 -22.37 -3.76 27.73
CA MET A 677 -22.19 -4.86 28.69
C MET A 677 -21.21 -4.49 29.81
N ASN A 678 -21.60 -4.74 31.06
CA ASN A 678 -20.83 -4.38 32.25
C ASN A 678 -21.01 -5.39 33.40
N GLN A 679 -20.12 -5.35 34.39
CA GLN A 679 -20.24 -6.12 35.63
C GLN A 679 -21.31 -5.52 36.57
N TYR A 680 -22.14 -6.36 37.19
CA TYR A 680 -23.17 -5.93 38.14
C TYR A 680 -22.68 -5.91 39.58
N GLN A 681 -22.55 -4.73 40.19
CA GLN A 681 -22.11 -4.59 41.59
C GLN A 681 -23.19 -3.94 42.46
N TYR A 682 -24.10 -4.77 43.00
CA TYR A 682 -25.05 -4.31 44.01
C TYR A 682 -24.35 -4.23 45.39
N ASN A 683 -24.10 -3.01 45.86
CA ASN A 683 -23.64 -2.68 47.22
C ASN A 683 -22.33 -3.35 47.71
N TYR A 684 -21.22 -3.09 47.02
CA TYR A 684 -19.87 -3.33 47.58
C TYR A 684 -18.99 -2.08 47.44
N PRO A 685 -18.22 -1.67 48.47
CA PRO A 685 -17.31 -0.52 48.38
C PRO A 685 -16.23 -0.68 47.30
N THR A 686 -15.71 0.44 46.82
CA THR A 686 -14.57 0.49 45.89
C THR A 686 -13.35 -0.26 46.46
N GLY A 687 -12.79 -1.19 45.69
CA GLY A 687 -11.55 -1.90 46.02
C GLY A 687 -11.69 -3.36 46.48
N GLN A 688 -12.87 -3.99 46.34
CA GLN A 688 -13.03 -5.43 46.63
C GLN A 688 -12.84 -6.35 45.40
N ASN A 689 -12.65 -7.63 45.69
CA ASN A 689 -12.38 -8.70 44.72
C ASN A 689 -13.63 -9.01 43.87
N LEU A 690 -13.51 -8.90 42.55
CA LEU A 690 -14.62 -8.88 41.59
C LEU A 690 -14.85 -10.25 40.91
N VAL A 691 -14.58 -11.35 41.63
CA VAL A 691 -14.78 -12.76 41.19
C VAL A 691 -16.16 -13.29 41.61
N ASN A 692 -16.74 -14.15 40.78
CA ASN A 692 -18.07 -14.79 40.94
C ASN A 692 -19.27 -13.82 40.82
N VAL A 693 -19.12 -12.71 40.09
CA VAL A 693 -20.15 -11.66 39.98
C VAL A 693 -20.83 -11.72 38.62
N ARG A 694 -22.15 -11.45 38.56
CA ARG A 694 -22.95 -11.51 37.31
C ARG A 694 -22.64 -10.35 36.35
N ILE A 695 -22.84 -10.58 35.06
CA ILE A 695 -22.75 -9.56 34.01
C ILE A 695 -24.14 -9.01 33.65
N SER A 696 -24.26 -7.67 33.55
CA SER A 696 -25.49 -6.91 33.28
C SER A 696 -25.28 -5.84 32.19
N GLU A 697 -26.29 -4.99 31.98
CA GLU A 697 -26.36 -4.02 30.87
C GLU A 697 -26.31 -2.53 31.31
N TRP A 698 -25.60 -2.18 32.38
CA TRP A 698 -25.59 -0.79 32.92
C TRP A 698 -24.38 0.05 32.45
N THR A 699 -24.61 1.33 32.13
CA THR A 699 -23.57 2.32 31.78
C THR A 699 -23.67 3.62 32.55
N ALA A 700 -22.51 4.29 32.64
CA ALA A 700 -22.20 5.56 33.32
C ALA A 700 -22.11 5.47 34.86
N ASN A 701 -20.96 5.93 35.39
CA ASN A 701 -20.48 5.85 36.78
C ASN A 701 -19.89 4.50 37.27
N ASP A 702 -19.55 3.59 36.37
CA ASP A 702 -18.85 2.32 36.65
C ASP A 702 -17.30 2.40 36.63
N GLN A 703 -16.76 3.63 36.58
CA GLN A 703 -15.33 3.92 36.35
C GLN A 703 -14.81 3.64 34.93
N ASN A 704 -15.69 3.49 33.93
CA ASN A 704 -15.33 3.19 32.54
C ASN A 704 -14.43 1.94 32.43
N ASN A 705 -15.00 0.75 32.67
CA ASN A 705 -14.27 -0.53 32.70
C ASN A 705 -14.47 -1.36 31.42
N PRO A 706 -13.73 -1.09 30.32
CA PRO A 706 -13.91 -1.79 29.05
C PRO A 706 -13.25 -3.18 29.04
N LEU A 707 -13.55 -3.94 27.99
CA LEU A 707 -13.11 -5.30 27.76
C LEU A 707 -11.77 -5.34 27.00
N ALA A 708 -10.88 -6.22 27.44
CA ALA A 708 -9.75 -6.73 26.66
C ALA A 708 -10.11 -8.11 26.09
N PHE A 709 -9.89 -8.30 24.80
CA PHE A 709 -9.97 -9.61 24.16
C PHE A 709 -8.57 -10.21 24.14
N ILE A 710 -8.23 -11.00 25.17
CA ILE A 710 -6.91 -11.62 25.30
C ILE A 710 -6.89 -12.90 24.46
N PRO A 711 -6.06 -13.03 23.42
CA PRO A 711 -5.98 -14.27 22.64
C PRO A 711 -5.59 -15.43 23.56
N VAL A 712 -6.32 -16.54 23.47
CA VAL A 712 -5.93 -17.80 24.11
C VAL A 712 -4.62 -18.24 23.47
N LYS A 713 -3.54 -18.27 24.25
CA LYS A 713 -2.24 -18.74 23.77
C LYS A 713 -2.40 -20.19 23.30
N THR A 714 -2.22 -20.42 22.01
CA THR A 714 -1.90 -21.76 21.52
C THR A 714 -0.51 -22.11 22.06
N THR A 715 -0.47 -22.90 23.14
CA THR A 715 0.76 -23.58 23.53
C THR A 715 1.13 -24.56 22.42
N THR A 716 1.99 -24.09 21.51
CA THR A 716 2.74 -24.93 20.58
C THR A 716 3.74 -25.75 21.37
N THR A 717 3.25 -26.78 22.07
CA THR A 717 4.08 -27.93 22.40
C THR A 717 4.39 -28.61 21.08
N ALA A 718 5.60 -28.41 20.57
CA ALA A 718 6.10 -29.25 19.50
C ALA A 718 6.07 -30.70 20.01
N MET A 719 5.33 -31.57 19.32
CA MET A 719 5.33 -33.00 19.62
C MET A 719 6.57 -33.61 18.99
N ASP A 720 7.46 -34.16 19.81
CA ASP A 720 8.72 -34.77 19.35
C ASP A 720 8.49 -35.98 18.43
N GLU A 721 9.36 -36.10 17.42
CA GLU A 721 9.44 -37.27 16.54
C GLU A 721 10.43 -38.30 17.12
N ILE A 722 9.96 -39.40 17.74
CA ILE A 722 10.85 -40.49 18.18
C ILE A 722 10.36 -41.89 17.79
N LYS A 723 11.04 -42.43 16.77
CA LYS A 723 11.60 -43.78 16.53
C LYS A 723 10.90 -45.06 17.05
N ALA A 724 11.03 -46.09 16.21
CA ALA A 724 10.43 -47.42 16.34
C ALA A 724 10.90 -48.26 17.54
N GLY A 725 9.97 -49.05 18.09
CA GLY A 725 10.18 -49.97 19.21
C GLY A 725 9.15 -51.12 19.23
N ASP A 726 9.27 -52.01 18.23
CA ASP A 726 8.78 -53.40 18.14
C ASP A 726 7.35 -53.82 18.60
N SER A 727 6.60 -54.36 17.62
CA SER A 727 5.90 -55.68 17.65
C SER A 727 4.49 -55.65 17.03
N SER A 728 4.33 -56.43 15.95
CA SER A 728 3.20 -56.42 15.00
C SER A 728 2.91 -55.05 14.35
N PRO A 729 3.33 -54.81 13.09
CA PRO A 729 3.06 -53.54 12.42
C PRO A 729 1.56 -53.37 12.19
N VAL A 730 1.00 -52.26 12.67
CA VAL A 730 -0.37 -51.86 12.29
C VAL A 730 -0.40 -51.73 10.77
N LYS A 731 -1.25 -52.53 10.10
CA LYS A 731 -1.48 -52.40 8.67
C LYS A 731 -2.35 -51.19 8.43
N ILE A 732 -1.90 -50.34 7.52
CA ILE A 732 -2.68 -49.23 6.99
C ILE A 732 -2.76 -49.42 5.49
N SER A 733 -3.98 -49.51 4.96
CA SER A 733 -4.25 -49.54 3.53
C SER A 733 -5.08 -48.32 3.13
N ILE A 734 -4.84 -47.83 1.91
CA ILE A 734 -5.55 -46.72 1.30
C ILE A 734 -6.00 -47.15 -0.09
N GLN A 735 -7.30 -47.10 -0.35
CA GLN A 735 -7.88 -47.32 -1.67
C GLN A 735 -9.01 -46.31 -1.88
N ASP A 736 -8.96 -45.52 -2.96
CA ASP A 736 -10.01 -44.57 -3.35
C ASP A 736 -10.49 -43.68 -2.19
N LYS A 737 -9.53 -43.04 -1.51
CA LYS A 737 -9.65 -42.23 -0.27
C LYS A 737 -10.10 -42.97 1.00
N THR A 738 -10.37 -44.27 0.94
CA THR A 738 -10.74 -45.08 2.10
C THR A 738 -9.48 -45.56 2.81
N LEU A 739 -9.25 -45.05 4.01
CA LEU A 739 -8.20 -45.48 4.94
C LEU A 739 -8.75 -46.61 5.81
N THR A 740 -8.06 -47.75 5.84
CA THR A 740 -8.38 -48.87 6.73
C THR A 740 -7.18 -49.19 7.61
N VAL A 741 -7.43 -49.41 8.90
CA VAL A 741 -6.40 -49.62 9.93
C VAL A 741 -6.67 -50.94 10.67
N GLU A 742 -5.70 -51.86 10.65
CA GLU A 742 -5.85 -53.22 11.19
C GLU A 742 -4.71 -53.61 12.15
N LYS A 743 -5.07 -53.99 13.38
CA LYS A 743 -4.27 -54.77 14.35
C LYS A 743 -5.21 -55.33 15.43
N ASN A 744 -4.89 -56.51 15.97
CA ASN A 744 -5.77 -57.26 16.90
C ASN A 744 -6.01 -56.60 18.28
N THR A 745 -5.35 -55.48 18.58
CA THR A 745 -5.32 -54.86 19.92
C THR A 745 -5.62 -53.35 19.91
N ILE A 746 -6.25 -52.83 18.85
CA ILE A 746 -6.57 -51.39 18.73
C ILE A 746 -7.82 -51.07 19.57
N ALA A 747 -7.68 -50.13 20.51
CA ALA A 747 -8.78 -49.55 21.28
C ALA A 747 -9.34 -48.28 20.63
N ARG A 748 -8.53 -47.55 19.85
CA ARG A 748 -8.93 -46.30 19.21
C ARG A 748 -8.09 -45.97 17.98
N VAL A 749 -8.71 -45.35 16.98
CA VAL A 749 -7.99 -44.64 15.91
C VAL A 749 -8.56 -43.25 15.77
N ASP A 750 -7.68 -42.26 15.83
CA ASP A 750 -7.95 -40.85 15.58
C ASP A 750 -7.15 -40.39 14.33
N ILE A 751 -7.73 -39.51 13.51
CA ILE A 751 -7.10 -38.95 12.31
C ILE A 751 -7.05 -37.43 12.44
N TYR A 752 -5.92 -36.84 12.10
CA TYR A 752 -5.66 -35.40 12.15
C TYR A 752 -5.13 -34.92 10.79
N THR A 753 -5.34 -33.65 10.48
CA THR A 753 -4.55 -32.95 9.45
C THR A 753 -3.10 -32.81 9.91
N ILE A 754 -2.18 -32.53 9.00
CA ILE A 754 -0.79 -32.18 9.37
C ILE A 754 -0.68 -30.87 10.20
N THR A 755 -1.74 -30.06 10.26
CA THR A 755 -1.86 -28.89 11.15
C THR A 755 -2.42 -29.22 12.54
N GLY A 756 -2.65 -30.51 12.85
CA GLY A 756 -3.11 -30.96 14.16
C GLY A 756 -4.63 -30.89 14.39
N GLN A 757 -5.43 -30.50 13.37
CA GLN A 757 -6.88 -30.50 13.47
C GLN A 757 -7.42 -31.93 13.35
N LYS A 758 -8.20 -32.39 14.34
CA LYS A 758 -8.81 -33.71 14.32
C LYS A 758 -9.92 -33.80 13.26
N VAL A 759 -9.78 -34.75 12.33
CA VAL A 759 -10.70 -35.05 11.23
C VAL A 759 -11.65 -36.20 11.59
N TYR A 760 -11.14 -37.26 12.24
CA TYR A 760 -11.95 -38.41 12.67
C TYR A 760 -11.48 -38.99 14.01
N GLY A 761 -12.34 -39.79 14.64
CA GLY A 761 -12.00 -40.62 15.81
C GLY A 761 -13.04 -41.72 16.02
N LYS A 762 -12.61 -42.96 16.23
CA LYS A 762 -13.46 -44.13 16.53
C LYS A 762 -12.77 -45.06 17.54
N THR A 763 -13.55 -45.82 18.29
CA THR A 763 -13.09 -46.75 19.36
C THR A 763 -13.49 -48.21 19.11
N ASP A 764 -14.07 -48.48 17.94
CA ASP A 764 -14.73 -49.72 17.55
C ASP A 764 -14.24 -50.19 16.18
N ALA A 765 -13.93 -51.49 16.08
CA ALA A 765 -13.49 -52.13 14.84
C ALA A 765 -14.71 -52.53 13.97
N PRO A 766 -14.62 -52.44 12.63
CA PRO A 766 -13.44 -52.13 11.83
C PRO A 766 -13.13 -50.62 11.72
N PHE A 767 -11.85 -50.27 11.89
CA PHE A 767 -11.36 -48.90 11.82
C PHE A 767 -11.15 -48.46 10.35
N SER A 768 -12.27 -48.16 9.67
CA SER A 768 -12.29 -47.61 8.32
C SER A 768 -12.85 -46.19 8.28
N PHE A 769 -12.22 -45.34 7.48
CA PHE A 769 -12.46 -43.89 7.38
C PHE A 769 -12.35 -43.42 5.94
N TYR A 770 -13.26 -42.55 5.50
CA TYR A 770 -13.18 -41.91 4.19
C TYR A 770 -12.51 -40.54 4.34
N LEU A 771 -11.35 -40.32 3.70
CA LEU A 771 -10.60 -39.07 3.85
C LEU A 771 -11.22 -37.95 2.98
N PRO A 772 -11.45 -36.73 3.54
CA PRO A 772 -12.25 -35.71 2.86
C PRO A 772 -11.56 -35.08 1.64
N ALA A 773 -10.22 -35.03 1.64
CA ALA A 773 -9.42 -34.37 0.60
C ALA A 773 -8.14 -35.16 0.32
N LEU A 774 -7.46 -34.85 -0.79
CA LEU A 774 -6.08 -35.31 -1.04
C LEU A 774 -5.13 -34.51 -0.14
N GLY A 775 -4.03 -35.10 0.32
CA GLY A 775 -3.05 -34.42 1.17
C GLY A 775 -2.45 -35.25 2.30
N TYR A 776 -1.90 -34.55 3.29
CA TYR A 776 -1.17 -35.12 4.43
C TYR A 776 -2.03 -35.26 5.67
N TYR A 777 -2.08 -36.48 6.23
CA TYR A 777 -2.78 -36.77 7.48
C TYR A 777 -1.84 -37.45 8.48
N LEU A 778 -2.15 -37.28 9.77
CA LEU A 778 -1.54 -37.98 10.89
C LEU A 778 -2.59 -38.91 11.50
N VAL A 779 -2.30 -40.21 11.54
CA VAL A 779 -3.17 -41.24 12.12
C VAL A 779 -2.58 -41.63 13.47
N ALA A 780 -3.32 -41.38 14.55
CA ALA A 780 -2.96 -41.82 15.91
C ALA A 780 -3.75 -43.08 16.26
N ILE A 781 -3.05 -44.12 16.68
CA ILE A 781 -3.60 -45.46 16.94
C ILE A 781 -3.28 -45.79 18.40
N GLN A 782 -4.33 -46.00 19.20
CA GLN A 782 -4.21 -46.37 20.60
C GLN A 782 -4.46 -47.87 20.76
N ASP A 783 -3.57 -48.58 21.46
CA ASP A 783 -3.78 -49.98 21.84
C ASP A 783 -4.65 -50.12 23.11
N ASN A 784 -5.08 -51.35 23.42
CA ASN A 784 -5.83 -51.68 24.64
C ASN A 784 -5.08 -51.39 25.95
N ASN A 785 -3.76 -51.16 25.90
CA ASN A 785 -2.92 -50.77 27.04
C ASN A 785 -2.70 -49.24 27.11
N HIS A 786 -3.41 -48.47 26.29
CA HIS A 786 -3.34 -47.01 26.15
C HIS A 786 -2.07 -46.45 25.49
N HIS A 787 -1.17 -47.27 24.94
CA HIS A 787 -0.03 -46.78 24.15
C HIS A 787 -0.53 -46.18 22.83
N VAL A 788 0.04 -45.04 22.42
CA VAL A 788 -0.32 -44.36 21.17
C VAL A 788 0.85 -44.40 20.18
N GLU A 789 0.63 -45.04 19.04
CA GLU A 789 1.52 -44.97 17.86
C GLU A 789 0.96 -43.91 16.90
N THR A 790 1.81 -43.11 16.23
CA THR A 790 1.36 -42.20 15.17
C THR A 790 2.02 -42.53 13.83
N LYS A 791 1.26 -42.44 12.74
CA LYS A 791 1.75 -42.61 11.37
C LYS A 791 1.30 -41.46 10.48
N LYS A 792 2.25 -40.83 9.78
CA LYS A 792 1.96 -39.91 8.69
C LYS A 792 1.58 -40.71 7.44
N ILE A 793 0.47 -40.33 6.82
CA ILE A 793 0.03 -40.87 5.52
C ILE A 793 -0.07 -39.74 4.49
N VAL A 794 0.14 -40.11 3.22
CA VAL A 794 -0.01 -39.21 2.07
C VAL A 794 -1.05 -39.82 1.15
N LEU A 795 -2.11 -39.08 0.88
CA LEU A 795 -3.14 -39.44 -0.09
C LEU A 795 -2.93 -38.56 -1.33
N TYR A 796 -2.42 -39.19 -2.40
CA TYR A 796 -2.18 -38.59 -3.72
C TYR A 796 -3.46 -38.59 -4.56
#